data_AF-A0A972AD49-F1
#
_entry.id   AF-A0A972AD49-F1
#
_cell.length_a   1.000
_cell.length_b   1.000
_cell.length_c   1.000
_cell.angle_alpha   90.00
_cell.angle_beta   90.00
_cell.angle_gamma   90.00
#
_symmetry.space_group_name_H-M   'P 1'
#
loop_
_entity.id
_entity.type
_entity.pdbx_description
1 polymer ?
#
loop_
_entity_poly.entity_id
_entity_poly.type
_entity_poly.pdbx_seq_one_letter_code
_entity_poly.pdbx_strand_id
1 'polypeptide(L)'
;MRLRGSVTVFISIILSALIAFSGVVVDLSRFRAGERHARAAVQLSVHSALTRYFAPLKENYGLWATAYNEEELEELIYELTEKNLGVENAFIPGVTDLFGFSVDSVKVYPVLNLADEQALEKEITHFMKYRAPVNTIGNFLGKLKALNMFMAQSGLLNKRMDLEDKMQKIREDQVYLSLLLAERVPLFLNNNKPMKDIDDNLRTMSSLIDEIHGMEKSNRELDKTWRELPSLIEKISEARSRIDEINNQISGLKEEKAPLLKDYDRVEGSIRDCDREKVKINREISELQKKIEKEKVRKDPDENAIKSYEQRINELRGTLEDLDRKISSLQDERDKTWKKIQDINDKIDDRESEIRSVKASIEEDEWQLRSKTEKCAGILEEIKTRAETVKGKMTGIREITAKFIKYHEEAGKLVSGILNQREEILRLTEDINSDIKEQSEKSDNAFLVKIKADMRKLEISVSPEVLNSIKSVTDKNLEYLNELYSVAGTSVNKADEIIKDLQKFIAETRKLYDNLNYFERKDFGTILEKEFRNVNDMVFQTVSVYKTASYELEPNVSQKEKNEFNRWCNKVFKEENETDSKDKGYEKKLRSNIKDADEKGKKENEKTFNGKDSKMTDKELEELFETLPSKRNGESDSLLHGEERNAEPEENYKRSLNNNGNMAKEIGGALSRAGESLLKSLYVNEYIVCAFKNSNIDKVSTPRINIHGGPAKTFFEKAEVEYIIFGRKKEKANADLAQVSIFGIRMGLNLIHVYMDPQKVKTAYTAAVSISGWTGFGVPIVKNLILFGWAAGESYLDVKDINNGKEVPVYKTENTWRLSLKSLFSGIAGEFLEDSSKWLKEQKDELIDKADDAVKSLIREIVSGAVHEAFLPLEQAITEAGSETDSADEIKPVDPGRLNEINDMEDLKAWLKEICDSQYKSIRNSALNWTKNQLEDYKKKISKEIIDLFVNSPAYKKLFSSLKESLNNMIDTGVSQLSESLKAIGSKIEDQGVQNQLIGTVVSFDYTDYLRLLLFAVPQKTKLLRAADLMQLNLRETLDNPDFMMSEYNSFIIVEADISMKAIFIPSFLRGEQTGRFKIRWGYGY
;
A
#
# COMPACT_ATOMS: atom_id res chain seq x y z
N MET A 1 78.99 49.66 -87.74
CA MET A 1 77.71 50.03 -88.37
C MET A 1 76.61 49.88 -87.33
N ARG A 2 75.75 50.92 -87.16
CA ARG A 2 74.44 50.91 -86.46
C ARG A 2 74.38 50.54 -84.96
N LEU A 3 74.37 51.56 -84.11
CA LEU A 3 73.78 51.56 -82.75
C LEU A 3 73.06 52.90 -82.45
N ARG A 4 72.57 53.62 -83.46
CA ARG A 4 71.79 54.86 -83.27
C ARG A 4 70.29 54.52 -83.38
N GLY A 5 69.69 54.09 -82.27
CA GLY A 5 68.26 53.81 -82.16
C GLY A 5 67.90 52.67 -81.21
N SER A 6 68.84 51.76 -80.92
CA SER A 6 68.63 50.67 -79.93
C SER A 6 68.34 51.22 -78.53
N VAL A 7 69.02 52.29 -78.14
CA VAL A 7 68.78 52.99 -76.87
C VAL A 7 67.36 53.56 -76.81
N THR A 8 66.87 54.18 -77.90
CA THR A 8 65.50 54.71 -77.96
C THR A 8 64.45 53.60 -77.90
N VAL A 9 64.61 52.52 -78.66
CA VAL A 9 63.68 51.37 -78.62
C VAL A 9 63.70 50.69 -77.25
N PHE A 10 64.87 50.49 -76.66
CA PHE A 10 65.01 49.93 -75.32
C PHE A 10 64.35 50.83 -74.25
N ILE A 11 64.58 52.15 -74.31
CA ILE A 11 63.90 53.12 -73.43
C ILE A 11 62.39 53.12 -73.66
N SER A 12 61.90 53.06 -74.90
CA SER A 12 60.46 53.02 -75.19
C SER A 12 59.80 51.73 -74.70
N ILE A 13 60.48 50.58 -74.78
CA ILE A 13 59.99 49.30 -74.22
C ILE A 13 59.96 49.38 -72.69
N ILE A 14 61.03 49.87 -72.06
CA ILE A 14 61.08 50.07 -70.60
C ILE A 14 60.00 51.07 -70.16
N LEU A 15 59.84 52.18 -70.86
CA LEU A 15 58.86 53.21 -70.55
C LEU A 15 57.43 52.67 -70.69
N SER A 16 57.15 51.89 -71.74
CA SER A 16 55.85 51.22 -71.91
C SER A 16 55.58 50.22 -70.80
N ALA A 17 56.58 49.43 -70.40
CA ALA A 17 56.49 48.50 -69.28
C ALA A 17 56.31 49.23 -67.94
N LEU A 18 56.98 50.37 -67.73
CA LEU A 18 56.86 51.21 -66.54
C LEU A 18 55.51 51.92 -66.45
N ILE A 19 54.95 52.38 -67.58
CA ILE A 19 53.60 52.97 -67.64
C ILE A 19 52.53 51.91 -67.37
N ALA A 20 52.68 50.71 -67.95
CA ALA A 20 51.78 49.60 -67.63
C ALA A 20 51.89 49.19 -66.16
N PHE A 21 53.11 49.08 -65.62
CA PHE A 21 53.36 48.76 -64.21
C PHE A 21 52.79 49.84 -63.28
N SER A 22 53.01 51.13 -63.58
CA SER A 22 52.46 52.22 -62.77
C SER A 22 50.93 52.25 -62.81
N GLY A 23 50.32 52.00 -63.98
CA GLY A 23 48.87 51.83 -64.11
C GLY A 23 48.33 50.69 -63.24
N VAL A 24 49.01 49.53 -63.23
CA VAL A 24 48.65 48.39 -62.36
C VAL A 24 48.80 48.75 -60.88
N VAL A 25 49.88 49.45 -60.48
CA VAL A 25 50.09 49.91 -59.10
C VAL A 25 49.02 50.92 -58.66
N VAL A 26 48.60 51.82 -59.55
CA VAL A 26 47.50 52.76 -59.32
C VAL A 26 46.18 52.00 -59.14
N ASP A 27 45.84 51.05 -60.01
CA ASP A 27 44.63 50.23 -59.84
C ASP A 27 44.67 49.38 -58.57
N LEU A 28 45.82 48.80 -58.20
CA LEU A 28 45.99 48.07 -56.94
C LEU A 28 45.77 48.97 -55.71
N SER A 29 46.31 50.18 -55.77
CA SER A 29 46.12 51.18 -54.69
C SER A 29 44.66 51.64 -54.60
N ARG A 30 44.02 51.85 -55.75
CA ARG A 30 42.59 52.18 -55.87
C ARG A 30 41.71 51.06 -55.32
N PHE A 31 41.99 49.79 -55.64
CA PHE A 31 41.23 48.66 -55.08
C PHE A 31 41.39 48.54 -53.56
N ARG A 32 42.61 48.72 -53.01
CA ARG A 32 42.80 48.71 -51.55
C ARG A 32 42.10 49.86 -50.84
N ALA A 33 42.14 51.06 -51.42
CA ALA A 33 41.41 52.20 -50.89
C ALA A 33 39.89 52.00 -51.03
N GLY A 34 39.46 51.44 -52.15
CA GLY A 34 38.06 51.18 -52.45
C GLY A 34 37.45 50.11 -51.56
N GLU A 35 38.18 49.03 -51.24
CA GLU A 35 37.74 48.01 -50.28
C GLU A 35 37.47 48.62 -48.89
N ARG A 36 38.38 49.49 -48.41
CA ARG A 36 38.20 50.18 -47.12
C ARG A 36 37.00 51.11 -47.13
N HIS A 37 36.80 51.84 -48.24
CA HIS A 37 35.65 52.72 -48.41
C HIS A 37 34.34 51.93 -48.45
N ALA A 38 34.28 50.85 -49.23
CA ALA A 38 33.15 49.95 -49.28
C ALA A 38 32.84 49.31 -47.92
N ARG A 39 33.86 48.94 -47.15
CA ARG A 39 33.67 48.41 -45.79
C ARG A 39 33.06 49.45 -44.85
N ALA A 40 33.56 50.68 -44.89
CA ALA A 40 33.00 51.78 -44.09
C ALA A 40 31.56 52.11 -44.51
N ALA A 41 31.27 52.10 -45.82
CA ALA A 41 29.93 52.32 -46.36
C ALA A 41 28.95 51.26 -45.85
N VAL A 42 29.27 49.97 -45.97
CA VAL A 42 28.45 48.87 -45.43
C VAL A 42 28.25 49.03 -43.93
N GLN A 43 29.32 49.31 -43.16
CA GLN A 43 29.21 49.53 -41.72
C GLN A 43 28.22 50.66 -41.38
N LEU A 44 28.36 51.83 -42.01
CA LEU A 44 27.48 52.98 -41.79
C LEU A 44 26.02 52.68 -42.19
N SER A 45 25.81 51.94 -43.29
CA SER A 45 24.49 51.49 -43.72
C SER A 45 23.82 50.62 -42.67
N VAL A 46 24.54 49.64 -42.10
CA VAL A 46 24.03 48.76 -41.05
C VAL A 46 23.69 49.55 -39.78
N HIS A 47 24.58 50.46 -39.34
CA HIS A 47 24.30 51.31 -38.16
C HIS A 47 23.06 52.19 -38.39
N SER A 48 22.93 52.77 -39.60
CA SER A 48 21.81 53.62 -39.96
C SER A 48 20.50 52.83 -40.04
N ALA A 49 20.52 51.61 -40.59
CA ALA A 49 19.36 50.72 -40.62
C ALA A 49 18.88 50.39 -39.19
N LEU A 50 19.80 50.09 -38.27
CA LEU A 50 19.45 49.83 -36.86
C LEU A 50 19.02 51.08 -36.09
N THR A 51 19.10 52.31 -36.62
CA THR A 51 18.46 53.45 -35.94
C THR A 51 16.93 53.37 -35.95
N ARG A 52 16.33 52.55 -36.82
CA ARG A 52 14.89 52.30 -36.90
C ARG A 52 14.44 51.19 -35.95
N TYR A 53 14.59 51.44 -34.65
CA TYR A 53 14.15 50.51 -33.59
C TYR A 53 12.63 50.55 -33.35
N PHE A 54 12.10 49.48 -32.77
CA PHE A 54 10.71 49.38 -32.36
C PHE A 54 10.45 50.16 -31.05
N ALA A 55 9.82 51.33 -31.17
CA ALA A 55 9.60 52.25 -30.05
C ALA A 55 8.85 51.63 -28.85
N PRO A 56 7.77 50.83 -29.04
CA PRO A 56 7.03 50.26 -27.90
C PRO A 56 7.86 49.35 -26.98
N LEU A 57 8.82 48.58 -27.52
CA LEU A 57 9.73 47.76 -26.72
C LEU A 57 10.70 48.63 -25.92
N LYS A 58 11.26 49.67 -26.54
CA LYS A 58 12.18 50.58 -25.87
C LYS A 58 11.50 51.41 -24.80
N GLU A 59 10.31 51.95 -25.09
CA GLU A 59 9.59 52.82 -24.18
C GLU A 59 9.05 52.06 -22.97
N ASN A 60 8.44 50.88 -23.18
CA ASN A 60 7.83 50.12 -22.08
C ASN A 60 8.84 49.26 -21.32
N TYR A 61 9.86 48.72 -21.98
CA TYR A 61 10.77 47.71 -21.43
C TYR A 61 12.25 48.08 -21.49
N GLY A 62 12.63 49.17 -22.17
CA GLY A 62 14.03 49.59 -22.30
C GLY A 62 14.86 48.74 -23.26
N LEU A 63 14.22 47.87 -24.06
CA LEU A 63 14.86 46.92 -24.97
C LEU A 63 14.88 47.45 -26.41
N TRP A 64 15.95 47.14 -27.14
CA TRP A 64 16.10 47.56 -28.54
C TRP A 64 16.00 46.38 -29.49
N ALA A 65 15.14 46.51 -30.50
CA ALA A 65 15.04 45.56 -31.60
C ALA A 65 14.51 46.24 -32.86
N THR A 66 14.86 45.66 -34.01
CA THR A 66 14.28 46.03 -35.31
C THR A 66 13.04 45.18 -35.60
N ALA A 67 12.02 45.78 -36.21
CA ALA A 67 10.75 45.16 -36.58
C ALA A 67 10.67 44.74 -38.06
N TYR A 68 11.71 45.05 -38.83
CA TYR A 68 11.74 44.81 -40.27
C TYR A 68 12.09 43.35 -40.57
N ASN A 69 11.41 42.79 -41.57
CA ASN A 69 11.74 41.47 -42.08
C ASN A 69 13.07 41.50 -42.89
N GLU A 70 13.58 40.33 -43.25
CA GLU A 70 14.87 40.20 -43.93
C GLU A 70 14.91 40.97 -45.25
N GLU A 71 13.85 40.88 -46.06
CA GLU A 71 13.75 41.52 -47.38
C GLU A 71 13.77 43.05 -47.26
N GLU A 72 13.01 43.61 -46.32
CA GLU A 72 12.96 45.05 -46.06
C GLU A 72 14.32 45.59 -45.56
N LEU A 73 15.03 44.81 -44.74
CA LEU A 73 16.39 45.17 -44.30
C LEU A 73 17.41 45.06 -45.43
N GLU A 74 17.31 44.06 -46.29
CA GLU A 74 18.15 43.91 -47.48
C GLU A 74 17.99 45.10 -48.42
N GLU A 75 16.74 45.49 -48.73
CA GLU A 75 16.43 46.64 -49.58
C GLU A 75 16.95 47.94 -48.98
N LEU A 76 16.69 48.18 -47.69
CA LEU A 76 17.15 49.39 -46.99
C LEU A 76 18.68 49.48 -46.95
N ILE A 77 19.36 48.38 -46.65
CA ILE A 77 20.82 48.37 -46.53
C ILE A 77 21.46 48.44 -47.91
N TYR A 78 20.85 47.86 -48.94
CA TYR A 78 21.25 48.05 -50.34
C TYR A 78 21.19 49.54 -50.72
N GLU A 79 20.04 50.20 -50.51
CA GLU A 79 19.83 51.61 -50.83
C GLU A 79 20.83 52.51 -50.08
N LEU A 80 21.02 52.29 -48.78
CA LEU A 80 21.97 53.05 -47.97
C LEU A 80 23.41 52.83 -48.43
N THR A 81 23.76 51.61 -48.86
CA THR A 81 25.12 51.28 -49.32
C THR A 81 25.40 51.90 -50.68
N GLU A 82 24.46 51.91 -51.62
CA GLU A 82 24.60 52.62 -52.89
C GLU A 82 24.81 54.12 -52.68
N LYS A 83 24.01 54.74 -51.79
CA LYS A 83 24.16 56.15 -51.44
C LYS A 83 25.50 56.46 -50.77
N ASN A 84 25.92 55.63 -49.82
CA ASN A 84 27.20 55.79 -49.12
C ASN A 84 28.42 55.58 -50.03
N LEU A 85 28.30 54.77 -51.08
CA LEU A 85 29.32 54.56 -52.12
C LEU A 85 29.28 55.62 -53.22
N GLY A 86 28.23 56.44 -53.27
CA GLY A 86 28.03 57.46 -54.30
C GLY A 86 27.87 56.89 -55.70
N VAL A 87 27.20 55.74 -55.85
CA VAL A 87 26.97 55.06 -57.15
C VAL A 87 26.25 56.00 -58.14
N GLU A 88 25.38 56.87 -57.63
CA GLU A 88 24.68 57.89 -58.41
C GLU A 88 25.62 58.93 -59.05
N ASN A 89 26.82 59.13 -58.51
CA ASN A 89 27.81 60.08 -59.07
C ASN A 89 28.27 59.68 -60.48
N ALA A 90 28.09 58.42 -60.88
CA ALA A 90 28.35 57.95 -62.24
C ALA A 90 27.49 58.67 -63.30
N PHE A 91 26.38 59.29 -62.91
CA PHE A 91 25.42 59.94 -63.81
C PHE A 91 25.43 61.47 -63.71
N ILE A 92 26.30 62.06 -62.88
CA ILE A 92 26.37 63.52 -62.67
C ILE A 92 27.42 64.15 -63.62
N PRO A 93 27.01 65.03 -64.56
CA PRO A 93 27.96 65.66 -65.50
C PRO A 93 28.98 66.53 -64.76
N GLY A 94 30.27 66.27 -64.97
CA GLY A 94 31.38 67.05 -64.42
C GLY A 94 31.98 66.52 -63.11
N VAL A 95 31.43 65.44 -62.54
CA VAL A 95 32.03 64.72 -61.40
C VAL A 95 32.77 63.49 -61.91
N THR A 96 34.07 63.38 -61.61
CA THR A 96 34.86 62.20 -61.98
C THR A 96 34.70 61.11 -60.92
N ASP A 97 33.98 60.05 -61.25
CA ASP A 97 33.93 58.85 -60.39
C ASP A 97 35.28 58.11 -60.43
N LEU A 98 36.04 58.26 -59.35
CA LEU A 98 37.37 57.70 -59.18
C LEU A 98 37.34 56.19 -58.88
N PHE A 99 36.21 55.60 -58.50
CA PHE A 99 36.13 54.21 -58.07
C PHE A 99 35.25 53.36 -58.99
N GLY A 100 34.09 53.85 -59.43
CA GLY A 100 33.18 53.09 -60.29
C GLY A 100 32.60 51.89 -59.55
N PHE A 101 32.02 52.13 -58.38
CA PHE A 101 31.39 51.08 -57.56
C PHE A 101 30.03 50.65 -58.12
N SER A 102 29.70 49.38 -57.92
CA SER A 102 28.35 48.83 -58.05
C SER A 102 28.08 47.86 -56.90
N VAL A 103 26.89 47.93 -56.31
CA VAL A 103 26.45 46.96 -55.31
C VAL A 103 25.79 45.81 -56.08
N ASP A 104 26.41 44.63 -56.04
CA ASP A 104 25.93 43.47 -56.81
C ASP A 104 24.80 42.76 -56.06
N SER A 105 24.92 42.61 -54.74
CA SER A 105 23.85 42.12 -53.87
C SER A 105 24.11 42.46 -52.39
N VAL A 106 23.03 42.51 -51.60
CA VAL A 106 23.08 42.57 -50.14
C VAL A 106 22.21 41.45 -49.59
N LYS A 107 22.74 40.72 -48.61
CA LYS A 107 22.01 39.69 -47.87
C LYS A 107 22.05 39.98 -46.38
N VAL A 108 20.91 39.83 -45.70
CA VAL A 108 20.79 40.06 -44.26
C VAL A 108 20.41 38.75 -43.57
N TYR A 109 21.16 38.40 -42.54
CA TYR A 109 20.93 37.24 -41.69
C TYR A 109 20.61 37.73 -40.28
N PRO A 110 19.34 37.65 -39.83
CA PRO A 110 19.00 37.90 -38.43
C PRO A 110 19.55 36.75 -37.59
N VAL A 111 20.27 37.08 -36.52
CA VAL A 111 20.99 36.07 -35.72
C VAL A 111 20.39 35.87 -34.35
N LEU A 112 19.90 36.94 -33.73
CA LEU A 112 19.38 36.90 -32.36
C LEU A 112 18.07 37.68 -32.28
N ASN A 113 16.98 36.96 -31.98
CA ASN A 113 15.67 37.55 -31.72
C ASN A 113 15.43 37.66 -30.21
N LEU A 114 14.52 38.54 -29.79
CA LEU A 114 14.23 38.76 -28.37
C LEU A 114 13.41 37.65 -27.70
N ALA A 115 12.94 36.64 -28.46
CA ALA A 115 12.36 35.43 -27.89
C ALA A 115 13.42 34.41 -27.43
N ASP A 116 14.69 34.58 -27.84
CA ASP A 116 15.83 33.80 -27.35
C ASP A 116 16.29 34.31 -25.98
N GLU A 117 16.43 33.39 -25.01
CA GLU A 117 16.83 33.74 -23.64
C GLU A 117 18.20 34.44 -23.56
N GLN A 118 19.17 34.09 -24.41
CA GLN A 118 20.51 34.65 -24.36
C GLN A 118 20.54 36.09 -24.89
N ALA A 119 19.76 36.34 -25.94
CA ALA A 119 19.59 37.68 -26.49
C ALA A 119 18.93 38.60 -25.46
N LEU A 120 17.84 38.12 -24.84
CA LEU A 120 17.10 38.87 -23.84
C LEU A 120 17.91 39.12 -22.56
N GLU A 121 18.66 38.11 -22.06
CA GLU A 121 19.54 38.28 -20.90
C GLU A 121 20.58 39.38 -21.15
N LYS A 122 21.18 39.39 -22.34
CA LYS A 122 22.22 40.36 -22.70
C LYS A 122 21.68 41.78 -22.73
N GLU A 123 20.53 41.99 -23.37
CA GLU A 123 19.84 43.29 -23.41
C GLU A 123 19.47 43.78 -22.01
N ILE A 124 18.82 42.93 -21.20
CA ILE A 124 18.43 43.27 -19.83
C ILE A 124 19.66 43.58 -18.97
N THR A 125 20.71 42.76 -19.04
CA THR A 125 21.94 42.97 -18.28
C THR A 125 22.61 44.29 -18.68
N HIS A 126 22.68 44.60 -19.97
CA HIS A 126 23.26 45.85 -20.46
C HIS A 126 22.43 47.06 -20.01
N PHE A 127 21.10 46.95 -20.07
CA PHE A 127 20.17 47.96 -19.60
C PHE A 127 20.35 48.24 -18.10
N MET A 128 20.51 47.19 -17.30
CA MET A 128 20.60 47.27 -15.83
C MET A 128 21.99 47.62 -15.31
N LYS A 129 23.07 47.34 -16.07
CA LYS A 129 24.46 47.62 -15.67
C LYS A 129 24.68 49.05 -15.17
N TYR A 130 23.94 50.02 -15.70
CA TYR A 130 24.04 51.44 -15.35
C TYR A 130 22.79 52.01 -14.66
N ARG A 131 21.74 51.20 -14.47
CA ARG A 131 20.43 51.63 -13.95
C ARG A 131 19.99 50.93 -12.67
N ALA A 132 20.52 49.75 -12.38
CA ALA A 132 20.29 49.08 -11.11
C ALA A 132 20.96 49.92 -10.00
N PRO A 133 20.23 50.39 -8.97
CA PRO A 133 20.87 51.09 -7.88
C PRO A 133 21.81 50.10 -7.17
N VAL A 134 23.13 50.36 -7.21
CA VAL A 134 24.15 49.53 -6.56
C VAL A 134 23.81 49.31 -5.08
N ASN A 135 23.20 50.33 -4.45
CA ASN A 135 22.70 50.25 -3.08
C ASN A 135 21.53 49.27 -2.90
N THR A 136 20.60 49.15 -3.86
CA THR A 136 19.47 48.20 -3.77
C THR A 136 19.97 46.76 -3.81
N ILE A 137 20.85 46.44 -4.77
CA ILE A 137 21.44 45.10 -4.89
C ILE A 137 22.33 44.79 -3.69
N GLY A 138 23.16 45.75 -3.24
CA GLY A 138 24.00 45.58 -2.05
C GLY A 138 23.21 45.35 -0.76
N ASN A 139 22.13 46.12 -0.56
CA ASN A 139 21.24 45.97 0.60
C ASN A 139 20.51 44.63 0.57
N PHE A 140 20.00 44.20 -0.60
CA PHE A 140 19.35 42.91 -0.75
C PHE A 140 20.32 41.74 -0.52
N LEU A 141 21.58 41.84 -0.98
CA LEU A 141 22.61 40.82 -0.73
C LEU A 141 22.91 40.66 0.77
N GLY A 142 22.98 41.79 1.51
CA GLY A 142 23.12 41.77 2.96
C GLY A 142 21.93 41.11 3.67
N LYS A 143 20.71 41.43 3.22
CA LYS A 143 19.45 40.81 3.65
C LYS A 143 19.43 39.29 3.38
N LEU A 144 19.87 38.86 2.20
CA LEU A 144 19.93 37.46 1.77
C LEU A 144 20.94 36.63 2.58
N LYS A 145 22.10 37.21 2.89
CA LYS A 145 23.12 36.54 3.73
C LYS A 145 22.61 36.29 5.15
N ALA A 146 21.90 37.26 5.75
CA ALA A 146 21.27 37.10 7.06
C ALA A 146 20.18 36.01 7.03
N LEU A 147 19.29 36.05 6.02
CA LEU A 147 18.24 35.04 5.84
C LEU A 147 18.82 33.62 5.68
N ASN A 148 19.89 33.44 4.89
CA ASN A 148 20.55 32.16 4.69
C ASN A 148 21.05 31.55 6.02
N MET A 149 21.67 32.37 6.88
CA MET A 149 22.16 31.93 8.19
C MET A 149 21.04 31.42 9.09
N PHE A 150 19.87 32.09 9.10
CA PHE A 150 18.71 31.66 9.90
C PHE A 150 18.00 30.45 9.28
N MET A 151 17.79 30.41 7.96
CA MET A 151 17.12 29.27 7.31
C MET A 151 17.95 27.98 7.41
N ALA A 152 19.28 28.05 7.44
CA ALA A 152 20.13 26.88 7.71
C ALA A 152 19.85 26.22 9.09
N GLN A 153 19.37 26.98 10.07
CA GLN A 153 18.98 26.46 11.39
C GLN A 153 17.63 25.70 11.36
N SER A 154 16.76 25.98 10.37
CA SER A 154 15.47 25.29 10.22
C SER A 154 15.64 23.81 9.85
N GLY A 155 16.62 23.49 8.99
CA GLY A 155 16.95 22.10 8.64
C GLY A 155 17.47 21.30 9.85
N LEU A 156 18.28 21.92 10.71
CA LEU A 156 18.73 21.33 11.97
C LEU A 156 17.58 21.09 12.95
N LEU A 157 16.59 21.99 12.99
CA LEU A 157 15.40 21.81 13.81
C LEU A 157 14.56 20.62 13.34
N ASN A 158 14.42 20.38 12.03
CA ASN A 158 13.72 19.20 11.53
C ASN A 158 14.41 17.89 11.95
N LYS A 159 15.74 17.81 11.81
CA LYS A 159 16.52 16.65 12.26
C LYS A 159 16.38 16.40 13.77
N ARG A 160 16.27 17.47 14.58
CA ARG A 160 15.99 17.37 16.01
C ARG A 160 14.59 16.79 16.28
N MET A 161 13.57 17.20 15.52
CA MET A 161 12.22 16.67 15.69
C MET A 161 12.15 15.18 15.38
N ASP A 162 12.79 14.75 14.29
CA ASP A 162 12.89 13.32 13.93
C ASP A 162 13.61 12.51 15.02
N LEU A 163 14.66 13.09 15.62
CA LEU A 163 15.30 12.51 16.79
C LEU A 163 14.32 12.40 17.97
N GLU A 164 13.59 13.45 18.35
CA GLU A 164 12.63 13.41 19.47
C GLU A 164 11.57 12.30 19.26
N ASP A 165 11.09 12.07 18.03
CA ASP A 165 10.13 11.02 17.70
C ASP A 165 10.73 9.61 17.85
N LYS A 166 11.93 9.39 17.30
CA LYS A 166 12.64 8.10 17.43
C LYS A 166 12.99 7.79 18.89
N MET A 167 13.37 8.81 19.67
CA MET A 167 13.64 8.66 21.11
C MET A 167 12.38 8.25 21.88
N GLN A 168 11.22 8.78 21.50
CA GLN A 168 9.96 8.41 22.12
C GLN A 168 9.56 6.97 21.82
N LYS A 169 9.79 6.51 20.58
CA LYS A 169 9.53 5.13 20.18
C LYS A 169 10.41 4.13 20.92
N ILE A 170 11.69 4.46 21.11
CA ILE A 170 12.60 3.66 21.94
C ILE A 170 12.05 3.53 23.36
N ARG A 171 11.62 4.63 23.98
CA ARG A 171 11.07 4.60 25.35
C ARG A 171 9.82 3.72 25.45
N GLU A 172 8.94 3.75 24.46
CA GLU A 172 7.76 2.89 24.40
C GLU A 172 8.14 1.42 24.36
N ASP A 173 9.03 1.05 23.44
CA ASP A 173 9.47 -0.34 23.27
C ASP A 173 10.22 -0.85 24.51
N GLN A 174 11.03 0.01 25.15
CA GLN A 174 11.71 -0.25 26.43
C GLN A 174 10.72 -0.52 27.58
N VAL A 175 9.66 0.27 27.69
CA VAL A 175 8.59 0.08 28.69
C VAL A 175 7.87 -1.24 28.46
N TYR A 176 7.50 -1.54 27.22
CA TYR A 176 6.83 -2.80 26.88
C TYR A 176 7.72 -4.00 27.18
N LEU A 177 9.01 -3.92 26.85
CA LEU A 177 9.97 -4.98 27.16
C LEU A 177 10.10 -5.18 28.68
N SER A 178 10.26 -4.10 29.44
CA SER A 178 10.40 -4.15 30.90
C SER A 178 9.18 -4.81 31.56
N LEU A 179 7.98 -4.39 31.19
CA LEU A 179 6.74 -4.92 31.76
C LEU A 179 6.44 -6.35 31.29
N LEU A 180 6.77 -6.72 30.05
CA LEU A 180 6.58 -8.08 29.55
C LEU A 180 7.47 -9.08 30.31
N LEU A 181 8.73 -8.71 30.54
CA LEU A 181 9.70 -9.48 31.32
C LEU A 181 9.36 -9.54 32.82
N ALA A 182 8.72 -8.50 33.37
CA ALA A 182 8.37 -8.43 34.78
C ALA A 182 7.00 -9.07 35.11
N GLU A 183 6.00 -8.93 34.23
CA GLU A 183 4.60 -9.25 34.55
C GLU A 183 4.03 -10.47 33.80
N ARG A 184 4.65 -10.93 32.70
CA ARG A 184 4.13 -12.06 31.89
C ARG A 184 5.08 -13.23 31.84
N VAL A 185 6.34 -13.00 31.47
CA VAL A 185 7.36 -14.06 31.37
C VAL A 185 7.54 -14.85 32.67
N PRO A 186 7.52 -14.25 33.88
CA PRO A 186 7.70 -15.01 35.11
C PRO A 186 6.53 -15.95 35.45
N LEU A 187 5.34 -15.74 34.88
CA LEU A 187 4.12 -16.50 35.21
C LEU A 187 4.20 -17.99 34.85
N PHE A 188 5.13 -18.40 34.00
CA PHE A 188 5.35 -19.81 33.66
C PHE A 188 5.83 -20.61 34.88
N LEU A 189 6.44 -19.93 35.86
CA LEU A 189 6.96 -20.51 37.08
C LEU A 189 6.11 -20.13 38.30
N ASN A 190 5.95 -21.08 39.21
CA ASN A 190 5.41 -20.85 40.54
C ASN A 190 6.36 -21.47 41.58
N ASN A 191 7.24 -20.65 42.19
CA ASN A 191 8.27 -21.11 43.14
C ASN A 191 9.14 -22.26 42.60
N ASN A 192 9.72 -22.10 41.39
CA ASN A 192 10.52 -23.10 40.67
C ASN A 192 9.75 -24.40 40.29
N LYS A 193 8.43 -24.36 40.32
CA LYS A 193 7.54 -25.40 39.78
C LYS A 193 6.80 -24.86 38.55
N PRO A 194 6.18 -25.71 37.72
CA PRO A 194 5.29 -25.26 36.67
C PRO A 194 4.19 -24.35 37.22
N MET A 195 3.70 -23.42 36.40
CA MET A 195 2.50 -22.64 36.69
C MET A 195 1.38 -23.54 37.22
N LYS A 196 0.59 -23.02 38.18
CA LYS A 196 -0.49 -23.77 38.86
C LYS A 196 -1.38 -24.55 37.88
N ASP A 197 -1.80 -23.94 36.78
CA ASP A 197 -2.69 -24.60 35.81
C ASP A 197 -2.02 -25.80 35.11
N ILE A 198 -0.71 -25.74 34.86
CA ILE A 198 0.07 -26.87 34.32
C ILE A 198 0.21 -27.96 35.38
N ASP A 199 0.53 -27.60 36.64
CA ASP A 199 0.65 -28.57 37.75
C ASP A 199 -0.69 -29.28 38.02
N ASP A 200 -1.80 -28.54 38.04
CA ASP A 200 -3.15 -29.06 38.25
C ASP A 200 -3.55 -30.01 37.10
N ASN A 201 -3.21 -29.67 35.85
CA ASN A 201 -3.42 -30.55 34.70
C ASN A 201 -2.59 -31.84 34.79
N LEU A 202 -1.31 -31.75 35.17
CA LEU A 202 -0.43 -32.92 35.35
C LEU A 202 -0.94 -33.84 36.47
N ARG A 203 -1.33 -33.28 37.62
CA ARG A 203 -1.90 -34.06 38.74
C ARG A 203 -3.20 -34.76 38.36
N THR A 204 -4.08 -34.05 37.64
CA THR A 204 -5.34 -34.62 37.16
C THR A 204 -5.07 -35.79 36.22
N MET A 205 -4.14 -35.64 35.27
CA MET A 205 -3.76 -36.74 34.38
C MET A 205 -3.19 -37.93 35.13
N SER A 206 -2.28 -37.71 36.09
CA SER A 206 -1.71 -38.77 36.92
C SER A 206 -2.80 -39.55 37.66
N SER A 207 -3.73 -38.85 38.33
CA SER A 207 -4.83 -39.48 39.06
C SER A 207 -5.73 -40.31 38.14
N LEU A 208 -6.07 -39.78 36.97
CA LEU A 208 -6.91 -40.50 36.00
C LEU A 208 -6.22 -41.74 35.42
N ILE A 209 -4.91 -41.67 35.20
CA ILE A 209 -4.11 -42.81 34.74
C ILE A 209 -4.05 -43.88 35.83
N ASP A 210 -3.87 -43.50 37.09
CA ASP A 210 -3.90 -44.43 38.23
C ASP A 210 -5.28 -45.11 38.36
N GLU A 211 -6.37 -44.37 38.13
CA GLU A 211 -7.73 -44.93 38.08
C GLU A 211 -7.91 -45.91 36.91
N ILE A 212 -7.39 -45.59 35.72
CA ILE A 212 -7.40 -46.48 34.55
C ILE A 212 -6.68 -47.78 34.86
N HIS A 213 -5.44 -47.70 35.37
CA HIS A 213 -4.67 -48.85 35.84
C HIS A 213 -5.42 -49.64 36.91
N GLY A 214 -6.14 -48.96 37.80
CA GLY A 214 -6.97 -49.56 38.83
C GLY A 214 -8.10 -50.43 38.27
N MET A 215 -8.73 -50.02 37.17
CA MET A 215 -9.75 -50.81 36.46
C MET A 215 -9.16 -51.94 35.63
N GLU A 216 -7.98 -51.72 35.05
CA GLU A 216 -7.31 -52.67 34.17
C GLU A 216 -6.48 -53.73 34.91
N LYS A 217 -6.25 -53.56 36.21
CA LYS A 217 -5.43 -54.47 37.02
C LYS A 217 -5.94 -55.92 37.00
N SER A 218 -5.01 -56.86 37.03
CA SER A 218 -5.31 -58.28 37.18
C SER A 218 -6.18 -58.54 38.41
N ASN A 219 -7.13 -59.48 38.28
CA ASN A 219 -8.07 -59.90 39.31
C ASN A 219 -9.09 -58.82 39.77
N ARG A 220 -9.24 -57.73 39.01
CA ARG A 220 -10.34 -56.76 39.14
C ARG A 220 -11.54 -57.18 38.29
N GLU A 221 -12.61 -56.39 38.38
CA GLU A 221 -13.92 -56.71 37.80
C GLU A 221 -13.87 -56.94 36.28
N LEU A 222 -13.11 -56.12 35.54
CA LEU A 222 -12.90 -56.31 34.11
C LEU A 222 -12.19 -57.64 33.82
N ASP A 223 -11.03 -57.90 34.45
CA ASP A 223 -10.24 -59.13 34.24
C ASP A 223 -11.00 -60.39 34.67
N LYS A 224 -11.69 -60.36 35.82
CA LYS A 224 -12.52 -61.47 36.32
C LYS A 224 -13.63 -61.80 35.32
N THR A 225 -14.37 -60.78 34.88
CA THR A 225 -15.48 -60.96 33.94
C THR A 225 -14.95 -61.45 32.58
N TRP A 226 -13.81 -60.94 32.12
CA TRP A 226 -13.19 -61.32 30.85
C TRP A 226 -12.73 -62.79 30.82
N ARG A 227 -12.16 -63.31 31.92
CA ARG A 227 -11.70 -64.70 32.03
C ARG A 227 -12.81 -65.74 32.01
N GLU A 228 -14.05 -65.33 32.30
CA GLU A 228 -15.21 -66.21 32.27
C GLU A 228 -15.80 -66.34 30.85
N LEU A 229 -15.46 -65.44 29.92
CA LEU A 229 -15.98 -65.44 28.55
C LEU A 229 -15.59 -66.68 27.73
N PRO A 230 -14.32 -67.16 27.71
CA PRO A 230 -13.94 -68.32 26.89
C PRO A 230 -14.75 -69.57 27.18
N SER A 231 -14.99 -69.86 28.48
CA SER A 231 -15.75 -71.05 28.89
C SER A 231 -17.21 -70.97 28.45
N LEU A 232 -17.83 -69.78 28.50
CA LEU A 232 -19.20 -69.58 28.00
C LEU A 232 -19.27 -69.70 26.48
N ILE A 233 -18.30 -69.11 25.77
CA ILE A 233 -18.19 -69.22 24.30
C ILE A 233 -18.06 -70.69 23.89
N GLU A 234 -17.20 -71.46 24.56
CA GLU A 234 -16.97 -72.88 24.29
C GLU A 234 -18.27 -73.68 24.46
N LYS A 235 -18.94 -73.56 25.62
CA LYS A 235 -20.23 -74.22 25.88
C LYS A 235 -21.29 -73.87 24.82
N ILE A 236 -21.38 -72.59 24.44
CA ILE A 236 -22.35 -72.13 23.44
C ILE A 236 -22.01 -72.72 22.06
N SER A 237 -20.73 -72.73 21.70
CA SER A 237 -20.26 -73.28 20.43
C SER A 237 -20.50 -74.80 20.33
N GLU A 238 -20.25 -75.55 21.40
CA GLU A 238 -20.49 -76.99 21.47
C GLU A 238 -21.97 -77.33 21.34
N ALA A 239 -22.86 -76.62 22.05
CA ALA A 239 -24.29 -76.86 21.94
C ALA A 239 -24.87 -76.43 20.58
N ARG A 240 -24.34 -75.36 19.96
CA ARG A 240 -24.69 -75.02 18.56
C ARG A 240 -24.25 -76.12 17.58
N SER A 241 -23.03 -76.63 17.71
CA SER A 241 -22.53 -77.75 16.90
C SER A 241 -23.37 -79.03 17.11
N ARG A 242 -23.80 -79.30 18.34
CA ARG A 242 -24.68 -80.43 18.66
C ARG A 242 -26.06 -80.29 18.02
N ILE A 243 -26.64 -79.08 18.03
CA ILE A 243 -27.90 -78.80 17.33
C ILE A 243 -27.74 -79.05 15.82
N ASP A 244 -26.64 -78.61 15.22
CA ASP A 244 -26.36 -78.85 13.80
C ASP A 244 -26.20 -80.35 13.48
N GLU A 245 -25.54 -81.12 14.35
CA GLU A 245 -25.44 -82.57 14.23
C GLU A 245 -26.82 -83.24 14.28
N ILE A 246 -27.67 -82.87 15.25
CA ILE A 246 -29.02 -83.44 15.38
C ILE A 246 -29.89 -83.03 14.18
N ASN A 247 -29.77 -81.80 13.68
CA ASN A 247 -30.45 -81.36 12.46
C ASN A 247 -30.05 -82.19 11.24
N ASN A 248 -28.76 -82.51 11.09
CA ASN A 248 -28.29 -83.40 10.02
C ASN A 248 -28.87 -84.82 10.16
N GLN A 249 -28.97 -85.35 11.37
CA GLN A 249 -29.63 -86.64 11.64
C GLN A 249 -31.12 -86.61 11.27
N ILE A 250 -31.85 -85.54 11.63
CA ILE A 250 -33.25 -85.34 11.24
C ILE A 250 -33.38 -85.29 9.72
N SER A 251 -32.45 -84.61 9.03
CA SER A 251 -32.44 -84.58 7.56
C SER A 251 -32.30 -85.98 6.96
N GLY A 252 -31.36 -86.79 7.47
CA GLY A 252 -31.19 -88.18 7.04
C GLY A 252 -32.43 -89.07 7.29
N LEU A 253 -33.08 -88.91 8.43
CA LEU A 253 -34.34 -89.62 8.74
C LEU A 253 -35.49 -89.19 7.80
N LYS A 254 -35.56 -87.90 7.45
CA LYS A 254 -36.53 -87.39 6.47
C LYS A 254 -36.29 -87.97 5.07
N GLU A 255 -35.03 -88.17 4.67
CA GLU A 255 -34.67 -88.84 3.42
C GLU A 255 -35.04 -90.34 3.43
N GLU A 256 -34.82 -91.06 4.53
CA GLU A 256 -35.21 -92.48 4.68
C GLU A 256 -36.73 -92.68 4.65
N LYS A 257 -37.49 -91.72 5.21
CA LYS A 257 -38.96 -91.73 5.22
C LYS A 257 -39.58 -91.54 3.83
N ALA A 258 -38.94 -90.77 2.95
CA ALA A 258 -39.49 -90.39 1.64
C ALA A 258 -39.86 -91.59 0.72
N PRO A 259 -39.00 -92.60 0.49
CA PRO A 259 -39.36 -93.76 -0.34
C PRO A 259 -40.44 -94.63 0.31
N LEU A 260 -40.46 -94.75 1.65
CA LEU A 260 -41.46 -95.53 2.37
C LEU A 260 -42.86 -94.94 2.24
N LEU A 261 -42.99 -93.60 2.24
CA LEU A 261 -44.27 -92.94 1.96
C LEU A 261 -44.77 -93.25 0.55
N LYS A 262 -43.86 -93.23 -0.44
CA LYS A 262 -44.21 -93.57 -1.83
C LYS A 262 -44.64 -95.02 -1.98
N ASP A 263 -43.98 -95.95 -1.29
CA ASP A 263 -44.37 -97.36 -1.27
C ASP A 263 -45.72 -97.57 -0.55
N TYR A 264 -45.97 -96.89 0.56
CA TYR A 264 -47.26 -96.90 1.26
C TYR A 264 -48.39 -96.45 0.34
N ASP A 265 -48.24 -95.30 -0.34
CA ASP A 265 -49.23 -94.77 -1.29
C ASP A 265 -49.49 -95.74 -2.46
N ARG A 266 -48.43 -96.42 -2.96
CA ARG A 266 -48.56 -97.43 -4.02
C ARG A 266 -49.34 -98.65 -3.56
N VAL A 267 -49.04 -99.18 -2.38
CA VAL A 267 -49.74 -100.34 -1.80
C VAL A 267 -51.20 -99.98 -1.53
N GLU A 268 -51.47 -98.80 -0.97
CA GLU A 268 -52.83 -98.32 -0.74
C GLU A 268 -53.62 -98.16 -2.05
N GLY A 269 -52.99 -97.63 -3.10
CA GLY A 269 -53.58 -97.60 -4.45
C GLY A 269 -53.95 -98.99 -4.98
N SER A 270 -53.06 -99.98 -4.78
CA SER A 270 -53.28 -101.37 -5.22
C SER A 270 -54.42 -102.06 -4.47
N ILE A 271 -54.58 -101.78 -3.18
CA ILE A 271 -55.74 -102.23 -2.38
C ILE A 271 -57.03 -101.65 -2.96
N ARG A 272 -57.06 -100.33 -3.22
CA ARG A 272 -58.23 -99.66 -3.80
C ARG A 272 -58.63 -100.24 -5.16
N ASP A 273 -57.67 -100.62 -5.99
CA ASP A 273 -57.95 -101.25 -7.29
C ASP A 273 -58.50 -102.68 -7.13
N CYS A 274 -57.97 -103.49 -6.21
CA CYS A 274 -58.52 -104.81 -5.90
C CYS A 274 -59.96 -104.72 -5.34
N ASP A 275 -60.24 -103.74 -4.48
CA ASP A 275 -61.59 -103.47 -3.97
C ASP A 275 -62.57 -103.11 -5.12
N ARG A 276 -62.14 -102.30 -6.09
CA ARG A 276 -62.94 -102.00 -7.29
C ARG A 276 -63.23 -103.25 -8.12
N GLU A 277 -62.26 -104.15 -8.27
CA GLU A 277 -62.45 -105.42 -8.97
C GLU A 277 -63.44 -106.33 -8.24
N LYS A 278 -63.35 -106.45 -6.90
CA LYS A 278 -64.34 -107.18 -6.09
C LYS A 278 -65.75 -106.64 -6.30
N VAL A 279 -65.93 -105.32 -6.35
CA VAL A 279 -67.25 -104.71 -6.60
C VAL A 279 -67.79 -105.09 -7.99
N LYS A 280 -66.93 -105.12 -9.03
CA LYS A 280 -67.34 -105.54 -10.38
C LYS A 280 -67.75 -107.02 -10.42
N ILE A 281 -66.94 -107.91 -9.83
CA ILE A 281 -67.21 -109.35 -9.80
C ILE A 281 -68.48 -109.65 -8.99
N ASN A 282 -68.70 -108.99 -7.85
CA ASN A 282 -69.94 -109.13 -7.08
C ASN A 282 -71.19 -108.70 -7.86
N ARG A 283 -71.08 -107.65 -8.68
CA ARG A 283 -72.15 -107.22 -9.59
C ARG A 283 -72.44 -108.28 -10.65
N GLU A 284 -71.40 -108.88 -11.23
CA GLU A 284 -71.52 -109.94 -12.23
C GLU A 284 -72.15 -111.23 -11.65
N ILE A 285 -71.75 -111.63 -10.44
CA ILE A 285 -72.41 -112.71 -9.68
C ILE A 285 -73.90 -112.39 -9.47
N SER A 286 -74.22 -111.16 -9.05
CA SER A 286 -75.62 -110.75 -8.82
C SER A 286 -76.45 -110.79 -10.10
N GLU A 287 -75.86 -110.45 -11.26
CA GLU A 287 -76.52 -110.55 -12.56
C GLU A 287 -76.71 -112.01 -13.01
N LEU A 288 -75.71 -112.87 -12.82
CA LEU A 288 -75.81 -114.31 -13.11
C LEU A 288 -76.85 -114.99 -12.19
N GLN A 289 -76.92 -114.62 -10.91
CA GLN A 289 -77.94 -115.09 -9.99
C GLN A 289 -79.35 -114.70 -10.47
N LYS A 290 -79.55 -113.44 -10.91
CA LYS A 290 -80.83 -113.01 -11.52
C LYS A 290 -81.18 -113.79 -12.79
N LYS A 291 -80.18 -114.16 -13.61
CA LYS A 291 -80.38 -115.00 -14.79
C LYS A 291 -80.81 -116.42 -14.42
N ILE A 292 -80.18 -117.04 -13.42
CA ILE A 292 -80.59 -118.34 -12.86
C ILE A 292 -82.03 -118.28 -12.33
N GLU A 293 -82.36 -117.23 -11.56
CA GLU A 293 -83.70 -117.05 -11.00
C GLU A 293 -84.78 -116.98 -12.10
N LYS A 294 -84.50 -116.24 -13.19
CA LYS A 294 -85.39 -116.16 -14.36
C LYS A 294 -85.57 -117.50 -15.05
N GLU A 295 -84.50 -118.27 -15.20
CA GLU A 295 -84.51 -119.52 -15.97
C GLU A 295 -85.13 -120.70 -15.20
N LYS A 296 -85.09 -120.68 -13.87
CA LYS A 296 -85.81 -121.63 -13.00
C LYS A 296 -87.35 -121.49 -13.07
N VAL A 297 -87.88 -120.35 -13.54
CA VAL A 297 -89.34 -120.08 -13.59
C VAL A 297 -89.94 -120.35 -14.99
N ARG A 298 -89.11 -120.75 -15.96
CA ARG A 298 -89.55 -121.02 -17.34
C ARG A 298 -90.32 -122.35 -17.44
N LYS A 299 -91.24 -122.44 -18.41
CA LYS A 299 -92.16 -123.60 -18.59
C LYS A 299 -91.45 -124.91 -19.00
N ASP A 300 -90.21 -124.84 -19.49
CA ASP A 300 -89.33 -125.97 -19.81
C ASP A 300 -87.87 -125.52 -19.52
N PRO A 301 -87.32 -125.76 -18.31
CA PRO A 301 -86.04 -125.19 -17.89
C PRO A 301 -84.81 -125.84 -18.56
N ASP A 302 -83.85 -125.03 -19.03
CA ASP A 302 -82.55 -125.52 -19.49
C ASP A 302 -81.62 -125.78 -18.29
N GLU A 303 -81.65 -127.01 -17.78
CA GLU A 303 -80.79 -127.44 -16.66
C GLU A 303 -79.29 -127.31 -16.96
N ASN A 304 -78.86 -127.36 -18.23
CA ASN A 304 -77.46 -127.20 -18.60
C ASN A 304 -77.01 -125.74 -18.49
N ALA A 305 -77.87 -124.78 -18.88
CA ALA A 305 -77.60 -123.36 -18.73
C ALA A 305 -77.52 -122.94 -17.24
N ILE A 306 -78.41 -123.48 -16.39
CA ILE A 306 -78.38 -123.23 -14.94
C ILE A 306 -77.08 -123.77 -14.33
N LYS A 307 -76.70 -125.01 -14.64
CA LYS A 307 -75.41 -125.57 -14.18
C LYS A 307 -74.21 -124.76 -14.64
N SER A 308 -74.23 -124.26 -15.88
CA SER A 308 -73.16 -123.40 -16.41
C SER A 308 -73.05 -122.07 -15.65
N TYR A 309 -74.18 -121.41 -15.35
CA TYR A 309 -74.17 -120.18 -14.55
C TYR A 309 -73.79 -120.42 -13.08
N GLU A 310 -74.24 -121.53 -12.47
CA GLU A 310 -73.83 -121.92 -11.11
C GLU A 310 -72.32 -122.22 -11.06
N GLN A 311 -71.77 -122.89 -12.09
CA GLN A 311 -70.34 -123.12 -12.23
C GLN A 311 -69.58 -121.79 -12.38
N ARG A 312 -70.07 -120.86 -13.21
CA ARG A 312 -69.44 -119.54 -13.39
C ARG A 312 -69.50 -118.68 -12.13
N ILE A 313 -70.60 -118.74 -11.35
CA ILE A 313 -70.69 -118.08 -10.05
C ILE A 313 -69.67 -118.69 -9.07
N ASN A 314 -69.48 -120.01 -9.06
CA ASN A 314 -68.46 -120.64 -8.22
C ASN A 314 -67.04 -120.23 -8.63
N GLU A 315 -66.74 -120.14 -9.92
CA GLU A 315 -65.47 -119.60 -10.41
C GLU A 315 -65.27 -118.14 -9.97
N LEU A 316 -66.29 -117.29 -10.12
CA LEU A 316 -66.22 -115.88 -9.71
C LEU A 316 -66.11 -115.73 -8.19
N ARG A 317 -66.76 -116.60 -7.41
CA ARG A 317 -66.58 -116.68 -5.95
C ARG A 317 -65.16 -117.09 -5.58
N GLY A 318 -64.57 -118.05 -6.30
CA GLY A 318 -63.16 -118.40 -6.17
C GLY A 318 -62.24 -117.19 -6.42
N THR A 319 -62.49 -116.41 -7.48
CA THR A 319 -61.72 -115.19 -7.73
C THR A 319 -61.92 -114.09 -6.68
N LEU A 320 -63.11 -114.01 -6.07
CA LEU A 320 -63.38 -113.12 -4.94
C LEU A 320 -62.60 -113.52 -3.70
N GLU A 321 -62.56 -114.82 -3.39
CA GLU A 321 -61.73 -115.34 -2.29
C GLU A 321 -60.24 -115.08 -2.53
N ASP A 322 -59.75 -115.21 -3.76
CA ASP A 322 -58.36 -114.90 -4.11
C ASP A 322 -58.07 -113.40 -4.03
N LEU A 323 -59.00 -112.53 -4.45
CA LEU A 323 -58.88 -111.07 -4.24
C LEU A 323 -58.93 -110.70 -2.76
N ASP A 324 -59.76 -111.36 -1.95
CA ASP A 324 -59.82 -111.16 -0.51
C ASP A 324 -58.51 -111.55 0.18
N ARG A 325 -57.91 -112.67 -0.24
CA ARG A 325 -56.57 -113.06 0.21
C ARG A 325 -55.51 -112.03 -0.19
N LYS A 326 -55.59 -111.52 -1.43
CA LYS A 326 -54.64 -110.52 -1.94
C LYS A 326 -54.78 -109.17 -1.23
N ILE A 327 -56.00 -108.69 -1.00
CA ILE A 327 -56.28 -107.48 -0.21
C ILE A 327 -55.76 -107.66 1.22
N SER A 328 -56.03 -108.82 1.85
CA SER A 328 -55.53 -109.12 3.19
C SER A 328 -53.99 -109.07 3.23
N SER A 329 -53.31 -109.62 2.21
CA SER A 329 -51.85 -109.56 2.10
C SER A 329 -51.33 -108.14 1.88
N LEU A 330 -51.98 -107.33 1.05
CA LEU A 330 -51.60 -105.94 0.79
C LEU A 330 -51.88 -105.04 2.00
N GLN A 331 -52.96 -105.31 2.75
CA GLN A 331 -53.26 -104.61 4.01
C GLN A 331 -52.17 -104.90 5.06
N ASP A 332 -51.72 -106.15 5.17
CA ASP A 332 -50.58 -106.50 6.02
C ASP A 332 -49.28 -105.80 5.58
N GLU A 333 -49.03 -105.70 4.27
CA GLU A 333 -47.87 -104.96 3.73
C GLU A 333 -47.96 -103.44 4.00
N ARG A 334 -49.16 -102.86 3.83
CA ARG A 334 -49.46 -101.45 4.15
C ARG A 334 -49.21 -101.19 5.64
N ASP A 335 -49.74 -102.03 6.52
CA ASP A 335 -49.65 -101.85 7.97
C ASP A 335 -48.20 -102.01 8.45
N LYS A 336 -47.44 -102.93 7.86
CA LYS A 336 -45.98 -103.04 8.07
C LYS A 336 -45.25 -101.78 7.61
N THR A 337 -45.60 -101.21 6.47
CA THR A 337 -44.99 -99.98 5.94
C THR A 337 -45.35 -98.76 6.77
N TRP A 338 -46.61 -98.64 7.19
CA TRP A 338 -47.07 -97.58 8.10
C TRP A 338 -46.32 -97.63 9.43
N LYS A 339 -46.14 -98.82 9.99
CA LYS A 339 -45.40 -99.00 11.24
C LYS A 339 -43.95 -98.52 11.13
N LYS A 340 -43.30 -98.72 9.98
CA LYS A 340 -41.95 -98.18 9.71
C LYS A 340 -41.96 -96.65 9.59
N ILE A 341 -42.95 -96.07 8.90
CA ILE A 341 -43.11 -94.61 8.80
C ILE A 341 -43.35 -93.99 10.18
N GLN A 342 -44.17 -94.63 11.01
CA GLN A 342 -44.45 -94.20 12.37
C GLN A 342 -43.19 -94.26 13.25
N ASP A 343 -42.42 -95.36 13.18
CA ASP A 343 -41.13 -95.49 13.90
C ASP A 343 -40.13 -94.38 13.51
N ILE A 344 -40.09 -93.99 12.22
CA ILE A 344 -39.25 -92.86 11.79
C ILE A 344 -39.79 -91.52 12.29
N ASN A 345 -41.11 -91.32 12.33
CA ASN A 345 -41.70 -90.09 12.89
C ASN A 345 -41.40 -89.97 14.39
N ASP A 346 -41.58 -91.05 15.15
CA ASP A 346 -41.28 -91.08 16.58
C ASP A 346 -39.79 -90.73 16.82
N LYS A 347 -38.88 -91.27 16.00
CA LYS A 347 -37.46 -90.90 16.02
C LYS A 347 -37.19 -89.43 15.67
N ILE A 348 -37.92 -88.84 14.73
CA ILE A 348 -37.79 -87.41 14.40
C ILE A 348 -38.28 -86.55 15.58
N ASP A 349 -39.44 -86.88 16.16
CA ASP A 349 -40.04 -86.15 17.28
C ASP A 349 -39.15 -86.21 18.54
N ASP A 350 -38.50 -87.36 18.79
CA ASP A 350 -37.51 -87.53 19.85
C ASP A 350 -36.29 -86.62 19.63
N ARG A 351 -35.76 -86.55 18.39
CA ARG A 351 -34.64 -85.68 18.05
C ARG A 351 -35.00 -84.19 18.08
N GLU A 352 -36.20 -83.82 17.63
CA GLU A 352 -36.71 -82.45 17.76
C GLU A 352 -36.91 -82.06 19.23
N SER A 353 -37.27 -83.03 20.08
CA SER A 353 -37.33 -82.83 21.53
C SER A 353 -35.94 -82.69 22.17
N GLU A 354 -34.93 -83.43 21.69
CA GLU A 354 -33.52 -83.25 22.07
C GLU A 354 -33.04 -81.84 21.70
N ILE A 355 -33.33 -81.35 20.49
CA ILE A 355 -33.02 -79.96 20.10
C ILE A 355 -33.69 -78.95 21.04
N ARG A 356 -34.97 -79.13 21.37
CA ARG A 356 -35.67 -78.23 22.32
C ARG A 356 -35.00 -78.23 23.69
N SER A 357 -34.57 -79.39 24.18
CA SER A 357 -33.86 -79.51 25.45
C SER A 357 -32.48 -78.83 25.41
N VAL A 358 -31.71 -79.01 24.34
CA VAL A 358 -30.40 -78.38 24.16
C VAL A 358 -30.54 -76.86 24.04
N LYS A 359 -31.55 -76.37 23.28
CA LYS A 359 -31.87 -74.93 23.18
C LYS A 359 -32.28 -74.32 24.53
N ALA A 360 -33.12 -75.00 25.29
CA ALA A 360 -33.49 -74.52 26.63
C ALA A 360 -32.29 -74.50 27.59
N SER A 361 -31.33 -75.41 27.44
CA SER A 361 -30.13 -75.48 28.28
C SER A 361 -29.09 -74.39 27.96
N ILE A 362 -29.06 -73.85 26.73
CA ILE A 362 -28.07 -72.86 26.29
C ILE A 362 -28.57 -71.40 26.41
N GLU A 363 -29.88 -71.18 26.55
CA GLU A 363 -30.47 -69.84 26.71
C GLU A 363 -29.87 -69.05 27.89
N GLU A 364 -29.64 -69.73 29.02
CA GLU A 364 -29.01 -69.11 30.20
C GLU A 364 -27.53 -68.74 29.91
N ASP A 365 -26.77 -69.63 29.27
CA ASP A 365 -25.36 -69.37 28.94
C ASP A 365 -25.23 -68.21 27.92
N GLU A 366 -26.13 -68.12 26.93
CA GLU A 366 -26.20 -67.00 25.98
C GLU A 366 -26.54 -65.67 26.68
N TRP A 367 -27.47 -65.69 27.64
CA TRP A 367 -27.80 -64.51 28.44
C TRP A 367 -26.62 -64.07 29.32
N GLN A 368 -25.95 -65.03 29.97
CA GLN A 368 -24.75 -64.78 30.78
C GLN A 368 -23.62 -64.19 29.93
N LEU A 369 -23.39 -64.72 28.73
CA LEU A 369 -22.39 -64.20 27.80
C LEU A 369 -22.69 -62.74 27.46
N ARG A 370 -23.92 -62.43 27.03
CA ARG A 370 -24.35 -61.07 26.67
C ARG A 370 -24.21 -60.08 27.82
N SER A 371 -24.63 -60.48 29.01
CA SER A 371 -24.55 -59.67 30.23
C SER A 371 -23.10 -59.35 30.60
N LYS A 372 -22.21 -60.35 30.56
CA LYS A 372 -20.79 -60.18 30.84
C LYS A 372 -20.06 -59.36 29.78
N THR A 373 -20.37 -59.54 28.50
CA THR A 373 -19.80 -58.71 27.41
C THR A 373 -20.21 -57.24 27.55
N GLU A 374 -21.47 -56.95 27.92
CA GLU A 374 -21.91 -55.56 28.11
C GLU A 374 -21.27 -54.94 29.37
N LYS A 375 -21.08 -55.73 30.43
CA LYS A 375 -20.37 -55.29 31.62
C LYS A 375 -18.91 -54.93 31.32
N CYS A 376 -18.20 -55.77 30.55
CA CYS A 376 -16.85 -55.47 30.08
C CYS A 376 -16.83 -54.19 29.21
N ALA A 377 -17.77 -54.06 28.27
CA ALA A 377 -17.88 -52.87 27.41
C ALA A 377 -18.15 -51.59 28.21
N GLY A 378 -18.98 -51.65 29.26
CA GLY A 378 -19.25 -50.52 30.15
C GLY A 378 -18.01 -50.02 30.89
N ILE A 379 -17.19 -50.92 31.44
CA ILE A 379 -15.92 -50.54 32.10
C ILE A 379 -14.95 -49.92 31.08
N LEU A 380 -14.89 -50.47 29.87
CA LEU A 380 -14.04 -49.93 28.80
C LEU A 380 -14.49 -48.52 28.32
N GLU A 381 -15.79 -48.23 28.29
CA GLU A 381 -16.29 -46.86 28.02
C GLU A 381 -15.94 -45.87 29.15
N GLU A 382 -15.89 -46.34 30.40
CA GLU A 382 -15.42 -45.53 31.53
C GLU A 382 -13.91 -45.22 31.41
N ILE A 383 -13.10 -46.21 31.02
CA ILE A 383 -11.67 -46.02 30.68
C ILE A 383 -11.51 -44.99 29.56
N LYS A 384 -12.33 -45.09 28.51
CA LYS A 384 -12.30 -44.18 27.37
C LYS A 384 -12.61 -42.73 27.78
N THR A 385 -13.64 -42.53 28.58
CA THR A 385 -14.03 -41.20 29.07
C THR A 385 -12.91 -40.55 29.89
N ARG A 386 -12.22 -41.34 30.72
CA ARG A 386 -11.02 -40.87 31.45
C ARG A 386 -9.87 -40.56 30.50
N ALA A 387 -9.61 -41.39 29.49
CA ALA A 387 -8.57 -41.16 28.48
C ALA A 387 -8.82 -39.88 27.65
N GLU A 388 -10.07 -39.62 27.27
CA GLU A 388 -10.48 -38.37 26.61
C GLU A 388 -10.20 -37.14 27.51
N THR A 389 -10.43 -37.26 28.81
CA THR A 389 -10.11 -36.20 29.77
C THR A 389 -8.59 -35.98 29.88
N VAL A 390 -7.79 -37.06 29.94
CA VAL A 390 -6.32 -36.99 29.93
C VAL A 390 -5.81 -36.26 28.68
N LYS A 391 -6.31 -36.61 27.49
CA LYS A 391 -6.01 -35.91 26.23
C LYS A 391 -6.38 -34.42 26.30
N GLY A 392 -7.55 -34.09 26.86
CA GLY A 392 -7.98 -32.71 27.05
C GLY A 392 -7.02 -31.91 27.93
N LYS A 393 -6.50 -32.52 29.01
CA LYS A 393 -5.50 -31.90 29.90
C LYS A 393 -4.15 -31.71 29.22
N MET A 394 -3.69 -32.65 28.39
CA MET A 394 -2.50 -32.47 27.55
C MET A 394 -2.68 -31.30 26.56
N THR A 395 -3.88 -31.15 25.98
CA THR A 395 -4.21 -30.05 25.08
C THR A 395 -4.15 -28.70 25.81
N GLY A 396 -4.68 -28.62 27.03
CA GLY A 396 -4.57 -27.42 27.86
C GLY A 396 -3.13 -27.01 28.16
N ILE A 397 -2.23 -27.96 28.44
CA ILE A 397 -0.79 -27.68 28.61
C ILE A 397 -0.21 -27.09 27.31
N ARG A 398 -0.55 -27.66 26.15
CA ARG A 398 -0.09 -27.17 24.85
C ARG A 398 -0.54 -25.73 24.57
N GLU A 399 -1.79 -25.39 24.87
CA GLU A 399 -2.36 -24.04 24.71
C GLU A 399 -1.67 -23.01 25.61
N ILE A 400 -1.42 -23.37 26.88
CA ILE A 400 -0.67 -22.53 27.81
C ILE A 400 0.75 -22.28 27.27
N THR A 401 1.45 -23.34 26.84
CA THR A 401 2.81 -23.21 26.26
C THR A 401 2.82 -22.29 25.04
N ALA A 402 1.83 -22.36 24.15
CA ALA A 402 1.71 -21.48 22.98
C ALA A 402 1.61 -19.99 23.36
N LYS A 403 0.90 -19.68 24.44
CA LYS A 403 0.80 -18.32 24.97
C LYS A 403 2.16 -17.79 25.44
N PHE A 404 2.94 -18.63 26.14
CA PHE A 404 4.28 -18.25 26.59
C PHE A 404 5.29 -18.14 25.44
N ILE A 405 5.20 -18.97 24.40
CA ILE A 405 5.98 -18.82 23.16
C ILE A 405 5.78 -17.39 22.60
N LYS A 406 4.52 -16.96 22.48
CA LYS A 406 4.17 -15.63 21.97
C LYS A 406 4.74 -14.48 22.80
N TYR A 407 4.76 -14.61 24.13
CA TYR A 407 5.39 -13.61 25.01
C TYR A 407 6.90 -13.47 24.72
N HIS A 408 7.61 -14.59 24.50
CA HIS A 408 9.05 -14.54 24.23
C HIS A 408 9.36 -14.04 22.81
N GLU A 409 8.56 -14.41 21.81
CA GLU A 409 8.70 -13.88 20.44
C GLU A 409 8.55 -12.36 20.41
N GLU A 410 7.54 -11.81 21.08
CA GLU A 410 7.33 -10.37 21.16
C GLU A 410 8.42 -9.67 21.99
N ALA A 411 8.92 -10.28 23.06
CA ALA A 411 10.09 -9.77 23.79
C ALA A 411 11.32 -9.69 22.87
N GLY A 412 11.58 -10.72 22.06
CA GLY A 412 12.67 -10.75 21.09
C GLY A 412 12.53 -9.69 19.98
N LYS A 413 11.30 -9.43 19.52
CA LYS A 413 10.99 -8.34 18.57
C LYS A 413 11.26 -6.97 19.18
N LEU A 414 10.80 -6.72 20.41
CA LEU A 414 11.04 -5.46 21.12
C LEU A 414 12.54 -5.20 21.32
N VAL A 415 13.31 -6.21 21.74
CA VAL A 415 14.77 -6.10 21.86
C VAL A 415 15.42 -5.71 20.53
N SER A 416 15.03 -6.38 19.44
CA SER A 416 15.59 -6.11 18.11
C SER A 416 15.17 -4.72 17.59
N GLY A 417 13.94 -4.30 17.87
CA GLY A 417 13.43 -2.96 17.54
C GLY A 417 14.19 -1.85 18.26
N ILE A 418 14.44 -2.00 19.56
CA ILE A 418 15.22 -1.04 20.37
C ILE A 418 16.65 -0.91 19.83
N LEU A 419 17.30 -2.04 19.48
CA LEU A 419 18.66 -2.02 18.94
C LEU A 419 18.73 -1.32 17.57
N ASN A 420 17.79 -1.59 16.66
CA ASN A 420 17.75 -0.94 15.36
C ASN A 420 17.51 0.57 15.46
N GLN A 421 16.53 1.00 16.28
CA GLN A 421 16.24 2.42 16.48
C GLN A 421 17.43 3.16 17.10
N ARG A 422 18.20 2.50 17.99
CA ARG A 422 19.45 3.06 18.54
C ARG A 422 20.48 3.32 17.45
N GLU A 423 20.69 2.40 16.51
CA GLU A 423 21.64 2.60 15.40
C GLU A 423 21.22 3.77 14.51
N GLU A 424 19.92 3.91 14.22
CA GLU A 424 19.41 5.05 13.46
C GLU A 424 19.64 6.39 14.19
N ILE A 425 19.40 6.43 15.50
CA ILE A 425 19.68 7.60 16.32
C ILE A 425 21.17 7.95 16.32
N LEU A 426 22.07 6.96 16.37
CA LEU A 426 23.51 7.21 16.30
C LEU A 426 23.92 7.83 14.95
N ARG A 427 23.39 7.32 13.83
CA ARG A 427 23.63 7.89 12.51
C ARG A 427 23.11 9.33 12.39
N LEU A 428 21.87 9.57 12.82
CA LEU A 428 21.29 10.92 12.89
C LEU A 428 22.11 11.86 13.75
N THR A 429 22.67 11.36 14.85
CA THR A 429 23.52 12.13 15.76
C THR A 429 24.86 12.49 15.12
N GLU A 430 25.49 11.58 14.38
CA GLU A 430 26.71 11.86 13.60
C GLU A 430 26.44 12.90 12.51
N ASP A 431 25.33 12.77 11.77
CA ASP A 431 24.91 13.73 10.75
C ASP A 431 24.68 15.12 11.35
N ILE A 432 23.98 15.21 12.50
CA ILE A 432 23.75 16.48 13.19
C ILE A 432 25.09 17.06 13.68
N ASN A 433 26.01 16.25 14.22
CA ASN A 433 27.33 16.73 14.64
C ASN A 433 28.19 17.21 13.46
N SER A 434 28.07 16.59 12.28
CA SER A 434 28.73 17.02 11.05
C SER A 434 28.21 18.38 10.59
N ASP A 435 26.88 18.53 10.49
CA ASP A 435 26.24 19.80 10.15
C ASP A 435 26.61 20.92 11.15
N ILE A 436 26.73 20.57 12.44
CA ILE A 436 27.18 21.49 13.48
C ILE A 436 28.61 21.95 13.22
N LYS A 437 29.53 21.03 12.88
CA LYS A 437 30.94 21.36 12.62
C LYS A 437 31.10 22.27 11.41
N GLU A 438 30.27 22.10 10.39
CA GLU A 438 30.25 22.95 9.19
C GLU A 438 29.73 24.38 9.50
N GLN A 439 28.84 24.52 10.49
CA GLN A 439 28.27 25.81 10.91
C GLN A 439 29.03 26.51 12.05
N SER A 440 29.79 25.79 12.88
CA SER A 440 30.34 26.29 14.15
C SER A 440 31.64 27.11 14.08
N GLU A 441 32.17 27.44 12.89
CA GLU A 441 33.27 28.41 12.82
C GLU A 441 32.82 29.87 13.09
N LYS A 442 31.49 30.15 13.23
CA LYS A 442 30.99 31.55 13.30
C LYS A 442 29.90 31.91 14.34
N SER A 443 29.36 31.01 15.18
CA SER A 443 28.50 31.46 16.30
C SER A 443 28.26 30.43 17.41
N ASP A 444 28.42 30.84 18.67
CA ASP A 444 28.00 30.09 19.87
C ASP A 444 26.47 29.98 19.94
N ASN A 445 25.91 28.86 19.47
CA ASN A 445 24.46 28.67 19.43
C ASN A 445 24.00 27.74 20.57
N ALA A 446 23.35 28.30 21.61
CA ALA A 446 22.88 27.59 22.80
C ALA A 446 21.94 26.39 22.49
N PHE A 447 21.30 26.42 21.33
CA PHE A 447 20.48 25.35 20.77
C PHE A 447 21.25 24.06 20.49
N LEU A 448 22.46 24.18 19.94
CA LEU A 448 23.28 23.04 19.53
C LEU A 448 23.85 22.30 20.74
N VAL A 449 24.16 23.04 21.80
CA VAL A 449 24.62 22.48 23.08
C VAL A 449 23.51 21.68 23.77
N LYS A 450 22.26 22.16 23.70
CA LYS A 450 21.10 21.49 24.31
C LYS A 450 20.72 20.21 23.58
N ILE A 451 20.70 20.23 22.23
CA ILE A 451 20.49 19.03 21.40
C ILE A 451 21.52 17.95 21.74
N LYS A 452 22.81 18.33 21.82
CA LYS A 452 23.91 17.41 22.16
C LYS A 452 23.79 16.82 23.57
N ALA A 453 23.26 17.59 24.53
CA ALA A 453 23.05 17.12 25.90
C ALA A 453 21.88 16.14 26.01
N ASP A 454 20.77 16.41 25.31
CA ASP A 454 19.59 15.54 25.32
C ASP A 454 19.88 14.21 24.58
N MET A 455 20.64 14.24 23.48
CA MET A 455 21.12 13.05 22.76
C MET A 455 22.00 12.14 23.63
N ARG A 456 22.99 12.72 24.33
CA ARG A 456 23.93 11.95 25.18
C ARG A 456 23.24 11.25 26.33
N LYS A 457 22.18 11.84 26.91
CA LYS A 457 21.42 11.19 27.98
C LYS A 457 20.74 9.91 27.50
N LEU A 458 20.28 9.89 26.24
CA LEU A 458 19.63 8.70 25.68
C LEU A 458 20.60 7.59 25.32
N GLU A 459 21.75 7.95 24.76
CA GLU A 459 22.81 6.99 24.41
C GLU A 459 23.28 6.18 25.63
N ILE A 460 23.23 6.78 26.83
CA ILE A 460 23.55 6.15 28.12
C ILE A 460 22.43 5.20 28.60
N SER A 461 21.17 5.41 28.19
CA SER A 461 20.00 4.65 28.68
C SER A 461 19.71 3.34 27.95
N VAL A 462 20.34 3.09 26.80
CA VAL A 462 20.15 1.88 25.97
C VAL A 462 21.46 1.09 25.90
N SER A 463 21.67 0.16 26.84
CA SER A 463 22.86 -0.73 26.86
C SER A 463 22.65 -1.97 25.96
N PRO A 464 23.40 -2.12 24.85
CA PRO A 464 23.28 -3.28 23.97
C PRO A 464 23.68 -4.60 24.66
N GLU A 465 24.58 -4.54 25.63
CA GLU A 465 25.05 -5.71 26.39
C GLU A 465 23.91 -6.33 27.20
N VAL A 466 23.11 -5.49 27.87
CA VAL A 466 21.94 -5.91 28.65
C VAL A 466 20.86 -6.48 27.72
N LEU A 467 20.58 -5.80 26.60
CA LEU A 467 19.58 -6.25 25.62
C LEU A 467 19.97 -7.57 24.95
N ASN A 468 21.24 -7.76 24.60
CA ASN A 468 21.74 -9.02 24.05
C ASN A 468 21.72 -10.16 25.07
N SER A 469 21.97 -9.87 26.35
CA SER A 469 21.80 -10.83 27.44
C SER A 469 20.33 -11.27 27.59
N ILE A 470 19.40 -10.30 27.59
CA ILE A 470 17.94 -10.57 27.60
C ILE A 470 17.53 -11.41 26.40
N LYS A 471 18.02 -11.09 25.20
CA LYS A 471 17.77 -11.86 23.97
C LYS A 471 18.24 -13.30 24.12
N SER A 472 19.46 -13.52 24.59
CA SER A 472 20.00 -14.87 24.80
C SER A 472 19.16 -15.69 25.79
N VAL A 473 18.69 -15.08 26.88
CA VAL A 473 17.77 -15.75 27.83
C VAL A 473 16.42 -16.07 27.18
N THR A 474 15.88 -15.12 26.42
CA THR A 474 14.58 -15.24 25.74
C THR A 474 14.60 -16.35 24.68
N ASP A 475 15.65 -16.37 23.85
CA ASP A 475 15.86 -17.38 22.79
C ASP A 475 16.00 -18.78 23.41
N LYS A 476 16.73 -18.89 24.52
CA LYS A 476 16.88 -20.16 25.24
C LYS A 476 15.56 -20.65 25.82
N ASN A 477 14.75 -19.79 26.44
CA ASN A 477 13.42 -20.20 26.91
C ASN A 477 12.52 -20.62 25.74
N LEU A 478 12.58 -19.90 24.62
CA LEU A 478 11.78 -20.16 23.43
C LEU A 478 12.10 -21.53 22.81
N GLU A 479 13.37 -21.95 22.80
CA GLU A 479 13.79 -23.28 22.36
C GLU A 479 13.05 -24.41 23.11
N TYR A 480 13.08 -24.38 24.45
CA TYR A 480 12.45 -25.42 25.28
C TYR A 480 10.92 -25.33 25.30
N LEU A 481 10.36 -24.11 25.24
CA LEU A 481 8.91 -23.95 25.09
C LEU A 481 8.40 -24.54 23.77
N ASN A 482 9.13 -24.35 22.66
CA ASN A 482 8.79 -24.96 21.37
C ASN A 482 8.90 -26.49 21.40
N GLU A 483 9.92 -27.02 22.07
CA GLU A 483 10.05 -28.47 22.29
C GLU A 483 8.86 -29.02 23.09
N LEU A 484 8.50 -28.38 24.20
CA LEU A 484 7.32 -28.74 25.00
C LEU A 484 6.02 -28.68 24.19
N TYR A 485 5.83 -27.64 23.39
CA TYR A 485 4.66 -27.50 22.52
C TYR A 485 4.57 -28.66 21.52
N SER A 486 5.71 -29.06 20.93
CA SER A 486 5.80 -30.17 19.99
C SER A 486 5.53 -31.53 20.65
N VAL A 487 6.14 -31.80 21.81
CA VAL A 487 5.93 -33.03 22.57
C VAL A 487 4.48 -33.15 23.02
N ALA A 488 3.88 -32.09 23.58
CA ALA A 488 2.48 -32.08 23.97
C ALA A 488 1.55 -32.33 22.77
N GLY A 489 1.82 -31.72 21.61
CA GLY A 489 1.05 -31.96 20.38
C GLY A 489 1.14 -33.42 19.90
N THR A 490 2.35 -33.99 19.92
CA THR A 490 2.57 -35.38 19.52
C THR A 490 1.87 -36.36 20.47
N SER A 491 1.97 -36.14 21.79
CA SER A 491 1.27 -36.96 22.80
C SER A 491 -0.26 -36.85 22.68
N VAL A 492 -0.81 -35.67 22.38
CA VAL A 492 -2.26 -35.49 22.13
C VAL A 492 -2.73 -36.33 20.94
N ASN A 493 -1.97 -36.33 19.83
CA ASN A 493 -2.32 -37.10 18.64
C ASN A 493 -2.29 -38.61 18.93
N LYS A 494 -1.26 -39.10 19.62
CA LYS A 494 -1.19 -40.50 20.00
C LYS A 494 -2.27 -40.90 21.01
N ALA A 495 -2.61 -40.02 21.97
CA ALA A 495 -3.73 -40.25 22.87
C ALA A 495 -5.06 -40.39 22.09
N ASP A 496 -5.25 -39.60 21.03
CA ASP A 496 -6.39 -39.74 20.13
C ASP A 496 -6.41 -41.09 19.39
N GLU A 497 -5.26 -41.57 18.92
CA GLU A 497 -5.11 -42.91 18.33
C GLU A 497 -5.48 -44.02 19.33
N ILE A 498 -4.98 -43.93 20.57
CA ILE A 498 -5.31 -44.87 21.65
C ILE A 498 -6.81 -44.88 21.93
N ILE A 499 -7.46 -43.70 21.97
CA ILE A 499 -8.91 -43.59 22.17
C ILE A 499 -9.69 -44.23 21.02
N LYS A 500 -9.24 -44.06 19.77
CA LYS A 500 -9.83 -44.71 18.59
C LYS A 500 -9.69 -46.23 18.65
N ASP A 501 -8.52 -46.72 19.03
CA ASP A 501 -8.27 -48.16 19.21
C ASP A 501 -9.14 -48.75 20.33
N LEU A 502 -9.32 -48.01 21.42
CA LEU A 502 -10.21 -48.39 22.51
C LEU A 502 -11.68 -48.41 22.08
N GLN A 503 -12.14 -47.41 21.31
CA GLN A 503 -13.49 -47.42 20.71
C GLN A 503 -13.71 -48.64 19.83
N LYS A 504 -12.73 -48.98 18.98
CA LYS A 504 -12.79 -50.17 18.14
C LYS A 504 -12.85 -51.45 18.98
N PHE A 505 -12.02 -51.54 20.02
CA PHE A 505 -11.99 -52.67 20.94
C PHE A 505 -13.30 -52.86 21.72
N ILE A 506 -13.95 -51.77 22.14
CA ILE A 506 -15.29 -51.79 22.75
C ILE A 506 -16.32 -52.37 21.76
N ALA A 507 -16.28 -51.95 20.49
CA ALA A 507 -17.19 -52.45 19.47
C ALA A 507 -16.96 -53.95 19.18
N GLU A 508 -15.70 -54.40 19.15
CA GLU A 508 -15.34 -55.82 19.02
C GLU A 508 -15.83 -56.63 20.23
N THR A 509 -15.73 -56.08 21.44
CA THR A 509 -16.22 -56.71 22.68
C THR A 509 -17.72 -56.93 22.66
N ARG A 510 -18.51 -55.96 22.16
CA ARG A 510 -19.97 -56.10 22.04
C ARG A 510 -20.37 -57.15 21.00
N LYS A 511 -19.60 -57.30 19.91
CA LYS A 511 -19.83 -58.29 18.84
C LYS A 511 -19.45 -59.72 19.21
N LEU A 512 -18.78 -59.91 20.35
CA LEU A 512 -18.35 -61.22 20.81
C LEU A 512 -19.54 -62.18 21.01
N TYR A 513 -20.68 -61.66 21.47
CA TYR A 513 -21.93 -62.42 21.59
C TYR A 513 -22.43 -62.95 20.24
N ASP A 514 -22.38 -62.13 19.19
CA ASP A 514 -22.93 -62.48 17.88
C ASP A 514 -22.08 -63.53 17.16
N ASN A 515 -20.76 -63.37 17.22
CA ASN A 515 -19.82 -64.14 16.39
C ASN A 515 -19.09 -65.26 17.12
N LEU A 516 -19.17 -65.32 18.46
CA LEU A 516 -18.48 -66.31 19.31
C LEU A 516 -16.95 -66.39 19.07
N ASN A 517 -16.35 -65.34 18.50
CA ASN A 517 -14.92 -65.30 18.22
C ASN A 517 -14.18 -64.62 19.38
N TYR A 518 -13.43 -65.41 20.14
CA TYR A 518 -12.65 -64.92 21.28
C TYR A 518 -11.38 -64.19 20.83
N PHE A 519 -11.00 -63.15 21.57
CA PHE A 519 -9.74 -62.43 21.40
C PHE A 519 -9.16 -62.01 22.76
N GLU A 520 -7.85 -61.79 22.77
CA GLU A 520 -7.13 -61.41 23.99
C GLU A 520 -7.43 -59.97 24.41
N ARG A 521 -7.45 -59.77 25.73
CA ARG A 521 -7.62 -58.46 26.35
C ARG A 521 -6.41 -57.56 26.06
N LYS A 522 -6.66 -56.28 25.78
CA LYS A 522 -5.62 -55.24 25.66
C LYS A 522 -5.54 -54.36 26.91
N ASP A 523 -4.37 -53.77 27.14
CA ASP A 523 -4.08 -52.80 28.20
C ASP A 523 -3.85 -51.42 27.55
N PHE A 524 -4.77 -50.48 27.81
CA PHE A 524 -4.73 -49.13 27.24
C PHE A 524 -4.07 -48.12 28.18
N GLY A 525 -4.16 -48.35 29.49
CA GLY A 525 -3.59 -47.51 30.54
C GLY A 525 -2.07 -47.39 30.44
N THR A 526 -1.37 -48.51 30.23
CA THR A 526 0.09 -48.51 30.08
C THR A 526 0.56 -47.68 28.87
N ILE A 527 -0.17 -47.75 27.76
CA ILE A 527 0.16 -47.03 26.53
C ILE A 527 -0.11 -45.52 26.72
N LEU A 528 -1.22 -45.16 27.37
CA LEU A 528 -1.56 -43.76 27.67
C LEU A 528 -0.59 -43.14 28.69
N GLU A 529 -0.16 -43.91 29.69
CA GLU A 529 0.80 -43.46 30.71
C GLU A 529 2.16 -43.08 30.09
N LYS A 530 2.59 -43.80 29.05
CA LYS A 530 3.82 -43.45 28.31
C LYS A 530 3.73 -42.05 27.71
N GLU A 531 2.60 -41.71 27.09
CA GLU A 531 2.44 -40.40 26.46
C GLU A 531 2.26 -39.28 27.49
N PHE A 532 1.67 -39.56 28.65
CA PHE A 532 1.67 -38.66 29.80
C PHE A 532 3.08 -38.41 30.34
N ARG A 533 3.89 -39.46 30.52
CA ARG A 533 5.29 -39.33 30.97
C ARG A 533 6.09 -38.42 30.04
N ASN A 534 5.94 -38.57 28.72
CA ASN A 534 6.61 -37.70 27.75
C ASN A 534 6.29 -36.21 27.99
N VAL A 535 5.02 -35.87 28.21
CA VAL A 535 4.62 -34.47 28.48
C VAL A 535 5.12 -34.01 29.86
N ASN A 536 4.96 -34.85 30.88
CA ASN A 536 5.38 -34.56 32.25
C ASN A 536 6.89 -34.26 32.33
N ASP A 537 7.71 -35.13 31.75
CA ASP A 537 9.17 -35.01 31.77
C ASP A 537 9.62 -33.76 31.02
N MET A 538 9.00 -33.46 29.87
CA MET A 538 9.30 -32.27 29.09
C MET A 538 8.89 -30.97 29.81
N VAL A 539 7.77 -30.97 30.55
CA VAL A 539 7.38 -29.82 31.39
C VAL A 539 8.45 -29.57 32.47
N PHE A 540 8.90 -30.61 33.18
CA PHE A 540 9.92 -30.45 34.22
C PHE A 540 11.29 -30.07 33.65
N GLN A 541 11.66 -30.59 32.47
CA GLN A 541 12.86 -30.19 31.75
C GLN A 541 12.80 -28.69 31.40
N THR A 542 11.67 -28.24 30.82
CA THR A 542 11.46 -26.83 30.47
C THR A 542 11.57 -25.94 31.70
N VAL A 543 10.88 -26.28 32.79
CA VAL A 543 10.93 -25.54 34.07
C VAL A 543 12.33 -25.47 34.66
N SER A 544 13.14 -26.53 34.53
CA SER A 544 14.52 -26.55 35.05
C SER A 544 15.47 -25.59 34.31
N VAL A 545 15.18 -25.30 33.04
CA VAL A 545 16.01 -24.45 32.17
C VAL A 545 15.47 -23.02 32.08
N TYR A 546 14.18 -22.82 32.32
CA TYR A 546 13.49 -21.55 32.19
C TYR A 546 14.07 -20.47 33.12
N LYS A 547 14.51 -19.35 32.55
CA LYS A 547 15.08 -18.22 33.29
C LYS A 547 14.31 -16.94 33.03
N THR A 548 14.14 -16.11 34.07
CA THR A 548 13.57 -14.77 33.93
C THR A 548 14.69 -13.75 33.83
N ALA A 549 14.62 -12.88 32.82
CA ALA A 549 15.47 -11.69 32.73
C ALA A 549 14.71 -10.47 33.25
N SER A 550 15.42 -9.44 33.71
CA SER A 550 14.85 -8.15 34.09
C SER A 550 15.44 -7.04 33.24
N TYR A 551 14.65 -5.99 33.00
CA TYR A 551 15.09 -4.78 32.31
C TYR A 551 14.69 -3.56 33.13
N GLU A 552 15.66 -2.98 33.83
CA GLU A 552 15.47 -1.81 34.69
C GLU A 552 15.48 -0.53 33.86
N LEU A 553 14.54 0.38 34.16
CA LEU A 553 14.35 1.64 33.45
C LEU A 553 14.55 2.84 34.36
N GLU A 554 15.33 3.81 33.90
CA GLU A 554 15.50 5.11 34.52
C GLU A 554 14.96 6.19 33.56
N PRO A 555 13.89 6.94 33.91
CA PRO A 555 13.06 6.81 35.12
C PRO A 555 12.15 5.56 35.10
N ASN A 556 11.69 5.15 36.28
CA ASN A 556 10.78 4.02 36.47
C ASN A 556 9.48 4.14 35.67
N VAL A 557 8.88 2.99 35.37
CA VAL A 557 7.59 2.90 34.67
C VAL A 557 6.48 3.54 35.50
N SER A 558 5.76 4.48 34.90
CA SER A 558 4.59 5.13 35.48
C SER A 558 3.34 4.24 35.37
N GLN A 559 2.36 4.46 36.25
CA GLN A 559 1.07 3.76 36.21
C GLN A 559 0.34 3.90 34.85
N LYS A 560 0.64 4.96 34.12
CA LYS A 560 0.04 5.32 32.83
C LYS A 560 0.68 4.56 31.67
N GLU A 561 2.00 4.44 31.69
CA GLU A 561 2.78 3.55 30.80
C GLU A 561 2.32 2.09 30.96
N LYS A 562 2.02 1.67 32.19
CA LYS A 562 1.42 0.36 32.50
C LYS A 562 0.04 0.15 31.87
N ASN A 563 -0.82 1.18 31.85
CA ASN A 563 -2.13 1.09 31.22
C ASN A 563 -2.05 1.00 29.67
N GLU A 564 -1.08 1.66 29.04
CA GLU A 564 -0.82 1.47 27.60
C GLU A 564 -0.24 0.09 27.30
N PHE A 565 0.65 -0.43 28.14
CA PHE A 565 1.11 -1.81 28.04
C PHE A 565 -0.05 -2.80 28.13
N ASN A 566 -0.99 -2.61 29.06
CA ASN A 566 -2.19 -3.43 29.16
C ASN A 566 -3.04 -3.39 27.88
N ARG A 567 -3.21 -2.21 27.25
CA ARG A 567 -3.90 -2.10 25.94
C ARG A 567 -3.15 -2.80 24.82
N TRP A 568 -1.83 -2.66 24.80
CA TRP A 568 -0.96 -3.36 23.88
C TRP A 568 -1.10 -4.87 24.06
N CYS A 569 -1.10 -5.38 25.29
CA CYS A 569 -1.35 -6.80 25.60
C CYS A 569 -2.74 -7.26 25.17
N ASN A 570 -3.79 -6.45 25.34
CA ASN A 570 -5.14 -6.77 24.86
C ASN A 570 -5.17 -6.93 23.34
N LYS A 571 -4.44 -6.07 22.61
CA LYS A 571 -4.35 -6.13 21.15
C LYS A 571 -3.46 -7.29 20.66
N VAL A 572 -2.26 -7.42 21.23
CA VAL A 572 -1.22 -8.34 20.76
C VAL A 572 -1.47 -9.75 21.25
N PHE A 573 -1.80 -9.93 22.54
CA PHE A 573 -1.99 -11.25 23.16
C PHE A 573 -3.46 -11.65 23.33
N LYS A 574 -4.43 -10.79 22.97
CA LYS A 574 -5.87 -11.02 23.19
C LYS A 574 -6.22 -11.21 24.67
N GLU A 575 -5.56 -10.46 25.54
CA GLU A 575 -5.86 -10.41 26.97
C GLU A 575 -7.03 -9.47 27.30
N GLU A 576 -7.64 -9.64 28.47
CA GLU A 576 -8.73 -8.80 28.98
C GLU A 576 -8.25 -7.97 30.18
N ASN A 577 -7.19 -7.18 29.99
CA ASN A 577 -6.71 -6.29 31.05
C ASN A 577 -7.64 -5.08 31.20
N GLU A 578 -8.04 -4.73 32.42
CA GLU A 578 -8.77 -3.51 32.73
C GLU A 578 -7.91 -2.28 32.41
N THR A 579 -8.48 -1.31 31.69
CA THR A 579 -7.80 -0.05 31.37
C THR A 579 -8.74 1.12 31.61
N ASP A 580 -8.31 2.10 32.40
CA ASP A 580 -9.11 3.30 32.66
C ASP A 580 -9.49 4.01 31.34
N SER A 581 -10.76 4.41 31.25
CA SER A 581 -11.36 5.06 30.08
C SER A 581 -10.66 6.38 29.76
N LYS A 582 -10.22 6.55 28.50
CA LYS A 582 -9.68 7.83 28.03
C LYS A 582 -10.80 8.78 27.63
N ASP A 583 -10.93 9.84 28.42
CA ASP A 583 -11.63 11.07 28.12
C ASP A 583 -10.95 11.79 26.93
N LYS A 584 -11.44 11.55 25.70
CA LYS A 584 -10.97 12.16 24.44
C LYS A 584 -11.69 13.49 24.11
N GLY A 585 -12.31 14.13 25.11
CA GLY A 585 -13.17 15.31 24.92
C GLY A 585 -12.45 16.59 24.51
N TYR A 586 -11.14 16.70 24.72
CA TYR A 586 -10.41 17.96 24.56
C TYR A 586 -10.08 18.33 23.11
N GLU A 587 -9.91 17.33 22.23
CA GLU A 587 -9.50 17.54 20.83
C GLU A 587 -10.65 18.02 19.93
N LYS A 588 -11.89 17.65 20.28
CA LYS A 588 -13.11 17.96 19.52
C LYS A 588 -13.59 19.41 19.72
N LYS A 589 -13.24 20.04 20.84
CA LYS A 589 -13.66 21.42 21.21
C LYS A 589 -12.90 22.52 20.50
N LEU A 590 -11.64 22.29 20.11
CA LEU A 590 -10.90 23.24 19.29
C LEU A 590 -11.49 23.34 17.87
N ARG A 591 -12.10 22.25 17.37
CA ARG A 591 -12.67 22.14 16.02
C ARG A 591 -14.08 22.75 15.87
N SER A 592 -14.87 22.87 16.94
CA SER A 592 -16.25 23.42 16.86
C SER A 592 -16.29 24.95 16.93
N ASN A 593 -15.41 25.60 17.69
CA ASN A 593 -15.33 27.08 17.72
C ASN A 593 -14.96 27.69 16.36
N ILE A 594 -14.32 26.90 15.48
CA ILE A 594 -13.98 27.24 14.09
C ILE A 594 -15.22 27.21 13.18
N LYS A 595 -16.26 26.47 13.57
CA LYS A 595 -17.45 26.18 12.75
C LYS A 595 -18.54 27.26 12.89
N ASP A 596 -18.62 27.96 14.03
CA ASP A 596 -19.69 28.93 14.30
C ASP A 596 -19.38 30.35 13.79
N ALA A 597 -18.13 30.66 13.44
CA ALA A 597 -17.75 31.90 12.73
C ALA A 597 -18.02 31.83 11.21
N ASP A 598 -18.35 30.64 10.69
CA ASP A 598 -18.51 30.26 9.28
C ASP A 598 -19.63 31.02 8.55
N GLU A 599 -20.61 31.56 9.27
CA GLU A 599 -21.80 32.14 8.64
C GLU A 599 -21.73 33.67 8.42
N LYS A 600 -20.81 34.41 9.06
CA LYS A 600 -20.79 35.89 9.04
C LYS A 600 -19.80 36.55 8.06
N GLY A 601 -18.67 35.92 7.73
CA GLY A 601 -17.59 36.52 6.90
C GLY A 601 -17.80 36.50 5.38
N LYS A 602 -18.94 35.97 4.91
CA LYS A 602 -19.27 35.67 3.51
C LYS A 602 -19.41 36.89 2.57
N LYS A 603 -19.03 38.12 2.96
CA LYS A 603 -19.41 39.35 2.23
C LYS A 603 -18.29 40.32 1.80
N GLU A 604 -17.00 40.12 2.12
CA GLU A 604 -16.02 41.24 1.99
C GLU A 604 -14.79 41.11 1.07
N ASN A 605 -14.39 39.96 0.50
CA ASN A 605 -13.14 39.88 -0.31
C ASN A 605 -13.28 39.51 -1.81
N GLU A 606 -14.46 39.64 -2.39
CA GLU A 606 -14.73 39.26 -3.79
C GLU A 606 -14.37 40.30 -4.87
N LYS A 607 -13.51 41.29 -4.62
CA LYS A 607 -13.32 42.42 -5.56
C LYS A 607 -11.89 42.96 -5.65
N THR A 608 -10.94 42.28 -6.31
CA THR A 608 -9.62 42.92 -6.57
C THR A 608 -8.78 42.43 -7.77
N PHE A 609 -9.12 41.35 -8.48
CA PHE A 609 -8.36 40.87 -9.66
C PHE A 609 -9.29 40.79 -10.89
N ASN A 610 -9.06 41.60 -11.92
CA ASN A 610 -9.93 41.70 -13.10
C ASN A 610 -9.21 41.59 -14.46
N GLY A 611 -8.00 41.03 -14.48
CA GLY A 611 -7.19 40.78 -15.68
C GLY A 611 -7.94 40.08 -16.81
N LYS A 612 -7.39 40.13 -18.04
CA LYS A 612 -8.06 39.59 -19.23
C LYS A 612 -8.25 38.07 -19.16
N ASP A 613 -7.40 37.39 -18.40
CA ASP A 613 -7.51 35.97 -18.06
C ASP A 613 -8.84 35.62 -17.39
N SER A 614 -9.38 36.50 -16.54
CA SER A 614 -10.67 36.28 -15.87
C SER A 614 -11.88 36.26 -16.82
N LYS A 615 -11.70 36.75 -18.05
CA LYS A 615 -12.73 36.83 -19.10
C LYS A 615 -12.57 35.76 -20.17
N MET A 616 -11.54 34.93 -20.09
CA MET A 616 -11.23 33.85 -21.03
C MET A 616 -11.54 32.48 -20.41
N THR A 617 -11.94 31.53 -21.24
CA THR A 617 -12.10 30.13 -20.84
C THR A 617 -10.73 29.44 -20.71
N ASP A 618 -10.67 28.34 -19.95
CA ASP A 618 -9.41 27.59 -19.77
C ASP A 618 -8.82 27.09 -21.11
N LYS A 619 -9.68 26.80 -22.10
CA LYS A 619 -9.26 26.38 -23.44
C LYS A 619 -8.64 27.53 -24.25
N GLU A 620 -9.25 28.73 -24.20
CA GLU A 620 -8.70 29.92 -24.86
C GLU A 620 -7.36 30.34 -24.24
N LEU A 621 -7.22 30.19 -22.91
CA LEU A 621 -5.95 30.38 -22.23
C LEU A 621 -4.90 29.34 -22.65
N GLU A 622 -5.27 28.08 -22.86
CA GLU A 622 -4.34 27.07 -23.37
C GLU A 622 -3.81 27.45 -24.76
N GLU A 623 -4.71 27.74 -25.70
CA GLU A 623 -4.37 28.09 -27.09
C GLU A 623 -3.49 29.36 -27.15
N LEU A 624 -3.78 30.38 -26.33
CA LEU A 624 -2.97 31.58 -26.24
C LEU A 624 -1.56 31.28 -25.73
N PHE A 625 -1.43 30.46 -24.67
CA PHE A 625 -0.16 30.19 -24.02
C PHE A 625 0.77 29.30 -24.87
N GLU A 626 0.22 28.47 -25.76
CA GLU A 626 1.00 27.72 -26.74
C GLU A 626 1.70 28.61 -27.78
N THR A 627 1.26 29.87 -27.94
CA THR A 627 1.91 30.84 -28.85
C THR A 627 3.06 31.61 -28.21
N LEU A 628 3.36 31.37 -26.92
CA LEU A 628 4.32 32.16 -26.16
C LEU A 628 5.77 31.63 -26.28
N PRO A 629 6.78 32.51 -26.15
CA PRO A 629 8.20 32.15 -26.19
C PRO A 629 8.59 30.94 -25.32
N SER A 630 8.06 30.84 -24.10
CA SER A 630 8.40 29.74 -23.18
C SER A 630 8.02 28.34 -23.70
N LYS A 631 6.96 28.23 -24.50
CA LYS A 631 6.47 26.96 -25.05
C LYS A 631 7.21 26.50 -26.31
N ARG A 632 7.63 27.44 -27.17
CA ARG A 632 8.39 27.13 -28.39
C ARG A 632 9.77 26.50 -28.12
N ASN A 633 10.37 26.81 -26.96
CA ASN A 633 11.69 26.29 -26.56
C ASN A 633 11.64 25.06 -25.63
N GLY A 634 10.46 24.43 -25.48
CA GLY A 634 10.33 23.10 -24.89
C GLY A 634 10.51 22.99 -23.37
N GLU A 635 10.34 24.06 -22.59
CA GLU A 635 10.44 24.02 -21.13
C GLU A 635 9.11 24.41 -20.45
N SER A 636 8.52 23.45 -19.72
CA SER A 636 7.35 23.69 -18.88
C SER A 636 7.58 23.25 -17.43
N ASP A 637 8.77 23.46 -16.86
CA ASP A 637 9.03 23.13 -15.46
C ASP A 637 9.43 24.37 -14.64
N SER A 638 8.60 24.68 -13.63
CA SER A 638 9.04 25.46 -12.48
C SER A 638 9.73 24.52 -11.48
N LEU A 639 10.95 24.86 -11.02
CA LEU A 639 11.56 24.18 -9.86
C LEU A 639 10.72 24.31 -8.57
N LEU A 640 9.85 25.33 -8.51
CA LEU A 640 8.85 25.50 -7.46
C LEU A 640 7.61 24.67 -7.83
N HIS A 641 7.69 23.35 -7.71
CA HIS A 641 6.53 22.50 -7.88
C HIS A 641 5.45 22.91 -6.86
N GLY A 642 4.27 23.28 -7.37
CA GLY A 642 3.05 23.25 -6.58
C GLY A 642 2.68 21.79 -6.38
N GLU A 643 3.33 21.13 -5.42
CA GLU A 643 3.23 19.68 -5.20
C GLU A 643 2.38 19.29 -3.98
N GLU A 644 1.98 18.02 -4.01
CA GLU A 644 0.92 17.32 -3.29
C GLU A 644 0.91 17.51 -1.76
N ARG A 645 -0.28 17.79 -1.20
CA ARG A 645 -0.48 18.17 0.22
C ARG A 645 -1.25 17.13 1.04
N ASN A 646 -0.99 15.83 0.83
CA ASN A 646 -1.57 14.73 1.61
C ASN A 646 -0.64 14.30 2.76
N ALA A 647 -0.19 15.23 3.59
CA ALA A 647 0.61 14.94 4.79
C ALA A 647 -0.16 15.31 6.05
N GLU A 648 0.09 14.61 7.16
CA GLU A 648 -0.36 15.06 8.48
C GLU A 648 0.16 16.47 8.79
N PRO A 649 -0.49 17.28 9.65
CA PRO A 649 -0.03 18.65 9.95
C PRO A 649 1.45 18.72 10.31
N GLU A 650 1.93 17.78 11.13
CA GLU A 650 3.34 17.66 11.51
C GLU A 650 4.28 17.42 10.32
N GLU A 651 3.90 16.55 9.38
CA GLU A 651 4.68 16.30 8.16
C GLU A 651 4.72 17.51 7.24
N ASN A 652 3.62 18.27 7.12
CA ASN A 652 3.61 19.51 6.34
C ASN A 652 4.57 20.57 6.90
N TYR A 653 4.75 20.60 8.23
CA TYR A 653 5.71 21.48 8.88
C TYR A 653 7.14 20.99 8.71
N LYS A 654 7.39 19.68 8.88
CA LYS A 654 8.70 19.07 8.58
C LYS A 654 9.12 19.33 7.12
N ARG A 655 8.19 19.26 6.17
CA ARG A 655 8.39 19.66 4.77
C ARG A 655 8.72 21.15 4.64
N SER A 656 8.00 22.03 5.32
CA SER A 656 8.28 23.48 5.27
C SER A 656 9.67 23.82 5.82
N LEU A 657 10.11 23.16 6.88
CA LEU A 657 11.48 23.27 7.41
C LEU A 657 12.52 22.69 6.45
N ASN A 658 12.23 21.56 5.81
CA ASN A 658 13.10 20.98 4.77
C ASN A 658 13.22 21.89 3.54
N ASN A 659 12.11 22.47 3.07
CA ASN A 659 12.10 23.39 1.94
C ASN A 659 12.94 24.63 2.24
N ASN A 660 12.81 25.20 3.46
CA ASN A 660 13.66 26.32 3.89
C ASN A 660 15.15 25.92 4.00
N GLY A 661 15.44 24.72 4.51
CA GLY A 661 16.81 24.17 4.56
C GLY A 661 17.41 23.94 3.17
N ASN A 662 16.63 23.44 2.22
CA ASN A 662 17.04 23.26 0.82
C ASN A 662 17.26 24.61 0.14
N MET A 663 16.34 25.56 0.33
CA MET A 663 16.47 26.93 -0.17
C MET A 663 17.73 27.62 0.40
N ALA A 664 18.06 27.40 1.67
CA ALA A 664 19.30 27.89 2.27
C ALA A 664 20.54 27.29 1.59
N LYS A 665 20.55 25.99 1.28
CA LYS A 665 21.65 25.35 0.54
C LYS A 665 21.82 25.96 -0.86
N GLU A 666 20.73 26.21 -1.57
CA GLU A 666 20.75 26.85 -2.89
C GLU A 666 21.27 28.28 -2.83
N ILE A 667 20.77 29.08 -1.88
CA ILE A 667 21.23 30.46 -1.64
C ILE A 667 22.71 30.47 -1.25
N GLY A 668 23.13 29.59 -0.35
CA GLY A 668 24.54 29.45 0.06
C GLY A 668 25.44 29.05 -1.11
N GLY A 669 25.00 28.11 -1.93
CA GLY A 669 25.70 27.68 -3.15
C GLY A 669 25.78 28.77 -4.22
N ALA A 670 24.78 29.64 -4.32
CA ALA A 670 24.83 30.77 -5.24
C ALA A 670 25.68 31.94 -4.71
N LEU A 671 25.68 32.19 -3.40
CA LEU A 671 26.52 33.21 -2.75
C LEU A 671 28.01 32.83 -2.74
N SER A 672 28.34 31.53 -2.72
CA SER A 672 29.73 31.04 -2.76
C SER A 672 30.34 31.03 -4.17
N ARG A 673 29.52 31.01 -5.22
CA ARG A 673 29.95 31.25 -6.61
C ARG A 673 30.32 32.72 -6.76
N ALA A 674 31.58 33.07 -6.50
CA ALA A 674 32.08 34.41 -6.75
C ALA A 674 32.04 34.72 -8.27
N GLY A 675 31.34 35.79 -8.69
CA GLY A 675 31.51 36.33 -10.04
C GLY A 675 30.30 37.00 -10.72
N GLU A 676 30.53 37.33 -12.00
CA GLU A 676 29.64 38.02 -12.93
C GLU A 676 28.26 37.38 -13.10
N SER A 677 28.15 36.05 -12.94
CA SER A 677 26.89 35.32 -13.07
C SER A 677 25.88 35.63 -11.95
N LEU A 678 26.33 35.76 -10.69
CA LEU A 678 25.45 36.17 -9.59
C LEU A 678 24.93 37.60 -9.81
N LEU A 679 25.81 38.49 -10.28
CA LEU A 679 25.46 39.88 -10.58
C LEU A 679 24.47 39.98 -11.74
N LYS A 680 24.66 39.20 -12.83
CA LYS A 680 23.71 39.10 -13.96
C LYS A 680 22.34 38.63 -13.50
N SER A 681 22.27 37.58 -12.68
CA SER A 681 21.00 37.08 -12.13
C SER A 681 20.30 38.12 -11.25
N LEU A 682 21.05 38.85 -10.41
CA LEU A 682 20.50 39.94 -9.60
C LEU A 682 20.01 41.12 -10.44
N TYR A 683 20.72 41.45 -11.54
CA TYR A 683 20.25 42.45 -12.50
C TYR A 683 18.94 42.04 -13.18
N VAL A 684 18.83 40.79 -13.61
CA VAL A 684 17.59 40.26 -14.21
C VAL A 684 16.45 40.28 -13.18
N ASN A 685 16.70 39.87 -11.94
CA ASN A 685 15.68 39.89 -10.89
C ASN A 685 15.20 41.33 -10.59
N GLU A 686 16.13 42.28 -10.46
CA GLU A 686 15.78 43.68 -10.21
C GLU A 686 15.07 44.32 -11.41
N TYR A 687 15.47 43.95 -12.64
CA TYR A 687 14.77 44.35 -13.84
C TYR A 687 13.32 43.88 -13.81
N ILE A 688 13.08 42.59 -13.52
CA ILE A 688 11.74 42.00 -13.46
C ILE A 688 10.86 42.75 -12.44
N VAL A 689 11.37 42.97 -11.23
CA VAL A 689 10.65 43.69 -10.17
C VAL A 689 10.31 45.13 -10.57
N CYS A 690 11.19 45.80 -11.33
CA CYS A 690 10.97 47.16 -11.78
C CYS A 690 10.09 47.26 -13.05
N ALA A 691 10.11 46.24 -13.91
CA ALA A 691 9.46 46.21 -15.21
C ALA A 691 8.01 45.73 -15.16
N PHE A 692 7.69 44.81 -14.24
CA PHE A 692 6.39 44.15 -14.15
C PHE A 692 5.63 44.52 -12.86
N LYS A 693 4.30 44.40 -12.86
CA LYS A 693 3.43 44.70 -11.72
C LYS A 693 3.40 43.52 -10.75
N ASN A 694 3.54 43.78 -9.45
CA ASN A 694 3.28 42.79 -8.42
C ASN A 694 1.81 42.85 -7.95
N SER A 695 1.35 41.84 -7.21
CA SER A 695 -0.04 41.73 -6.71
C SER A 695 -0.45 42.85 -5.74
N ASN A 696 0.51 43.44 -5.02
CA ASN A 696 0.30 44.49 -4.03
C ASN A 696 0.75 45.87 -4.52
N ILE A 697 0.81 46.09 -5.85
CA ILE A 697 1.36 47.30 -6.46
C ILE A 697 0.70 48.61 -5.98
N ASP A 698 -0.57 48.56 -5.58
CA ASP A 698 -1.31 49.72 -5.06
C ASP A 698 -0.87 50.13 -3.64
N LYS A 699 -0.23 49.21 -2.92
CA LYS A 699 0.17 49.37 -1.51
C LYS A 699 1.69 49.38 -1.33
N VAL A 700 2.44 48.80 -2.27
CA VAL A 700 3.90 48.65 -2.21
C VAL A 700 4.52 49.50 -3.32
N SER A 701 5.24 50.55 -2.92
CA SER A 701 5.92 51.44 -3.86
C SER A 701 7.15 50.76 -4.48
N THR A 702 7.02 50.22 -5.69
CA THR A 702 8.15 49.67 -6.45
C THR A 702 8.77 50.70 -7.39
N PRO A 703 10.10 50.84 -7.42
CA PRO A 703 10.80 51.62 -8.44
C PRO A 703 10.44 51.09 -9.84
N ARG A 704 10.18 51.98 -10.80
CA ARG A 704 9.87 51.61 -12.19
C ARG A 704 11.08 51.80 -13.10
N ILE A 705 11.19 50.98 -14.15
CA ILE A 705 12.28 51.06 -15.14
C ILE A 705 12.25 52.36 -15.98
N ASN A 706 11.11 53.06 -16.06
CA ASN A 706 10.97 54.33 -16.76
C ASN A 706 10.13 55.34 -15.96
N ILE A 707 10.23 56.63 -16.32
CA ILE A 707 9.42 57.71 -15.73
C ILE A 707 7.93 57.66 -16.10
N HIS A 708 7.55 56.83 -17.08
CA HIS A 708 6.18 56.69 -17.58
C HIS A 708 5.41 55.51 -16.97
N GLY A 709 6.02 54.70 -16.11
CA GLY A 709 5.35 53.66 -15.31
C GLY A 709 5.16 52.28 -15.94
N GLY A 710 5.79 51.97 -17.09
CA GLY A 710 5.58 50.71 -17.84
C GLY A 710 4.38 50.75 -18.79
N PRO A 711 3.94 49.60 -19.35
CA PRO A 711 2.81 49.55 -20.29
C PRO A 711 1.49 50.01 -19.65
N ALA A 712 0.74 50.86 -20.36
CA ALA A 712 -0.53 51.42 -19.86
C ALA A 712 -1.63 50.35 -19.71
N LYS A 713 -1.64 49.34 -20.59
CA LYS A 713 -2.52 48.16 -20.53
C LYS A 713 -1.65 46.90 -20.48
N THR A 714 -2.02 45.95 -19.64
CA THR A 714 -1.33 44.67 -19.46
C THR A 714 -2.34 43.53 -19.48
N PHE A 715 -1.89 42.32 -19.83
CA PHE A 715 -2.76 41.14 -19.91
C PHE A 715 -3.29 40.75 -18.53
N PHE A 716 -2.38 40.67 -17.55
CA PHE A 716 -2.74 40.62 -16.13
C PHE A 716 -2.83 42.04 -15.58
N GLU A 717 -3.83 42.32 -14.75
CA GLU A 717 -3.98 43.64 -14.14
C GLU A 717 -2.86 43.89 -13.11
N LYS A 718 -2.52 42.84 -12.35
CA LYS A 718 -1.47 42.75 -11.33
C LYS A 718 -0.80 41.36 -11.39
N ALA A 719 0.01 41.03 -10.38
CA ALA A 719 0.62 39.70 -10.20
C ALA A 719 1.49 39.17 -11.37
N GLU A 720 2.07 40.06 -12.18
CA GLU A 720 2.94 39.73 -13.30
C GLU A 720 4.31 39.18 -12.83
N VAL A 721 4.87 39.75 -11.76
CA VAL A 721 6.11 39.23 -11.16
C VAL A 721 5.90 37.79 -10.65
N GLU A 722 4.74 37.54 -10.05
CA GLU A 722 4.30 36.25 -9.54
C GLU A 722 4.08 35.24 -10.69
N TYR A 723 3.58 35.68 -11.85
CA TYR A 723 3.57 34.85 -13.05
C TYR A 723 4.97 34.40 -13.46
N ILE A 724 5.96 35.31 -13.44
CA ILE A 724 7.34 34.93 -13.77
C ILE A 724 7.86 33.87 -12.79
N ILE A 725 7.47 33.96 -11.50
CA ILE A 725 7.84 32.99 -10.47
C ILE A 725 7.15 31.63 -10.69
N PHE A 726 5.82 31.61 -10.86
CA PHE A 726 5.02 30.37 -10.79
C PHE A 726 4.48 29.86 -12.13
N GLY A 727 4.33 30.74 -13.13
CA GLY A 727 3.93 30.39 -14.49
C GLY A 727 2.48 29.92 -14.65
N ARG A 728 1.57 30.25 -13.71
CA ARG A 728 0.15 29.86 -13.84
C ARG A 728 -0.57 30.79 -14.81
N LYS A 729 -1.52 30.25 -15.56
CA LYS A 729 -2.27 30.99 -16.59
C LYS A 729 -3.25 32.03 -16.01
N LYS A 730 -3.62 31.89 -14.74
CA LYS A 730 -4.55 32.79 -14.04
C LYS A 730 -3.82 33.69 -13.06
N GLU A 731 -4.14 34.97 -13.09
CA GLU A 731 -3.52 36.03 -12.27
C GLU A 731 -3.65 35.70 -10.78
N LYS A 732 -4.87 35.39 -10.33
CA LYS A 732 -5.16 35.05 -8.92
C LYS A 732 -4.33 33.85 -8.44
N ALA A 733 -4.18 32.81 -9.27
CA ALA A 733 -3.43 31.62 -8.88
C ALA A 733 -1.94 31.94 -8.63
N ASN A 734 -1.35 32.86 -9.40
CA ASN A 734 0.03 33.30 -9.17
C ASN A 734 0.15 34.11 -7.87
N ALA A 735 -0.79 35.02 -7.60
CA ALA A 735 -0.83 35.80 -6.37
C ALA A 735 -1.00 34.90 -5.12
N ASP A 736 -1.89 33.92 -5.19
CA ASP A 736 -2.14 32.96 -4.11
C ASP A 736 -0.90 32.13 -3.82
N LEU A 737 -0.23 31.61 -4.86
CA LEU A 737 1.03 30.85 -4.71
C LEU A 737 2.14 31.70 -4.09
N ALA A 738 2.27 32.97 -4.46
CA ALA A 738 3.24 33.87 -3.84
C ALA A 738 2.98 34.04 -2.33
N GLN A 739 1.71 34.23 -1.94
CA GLN A 739 1.34 34.33 -0.52
C GLN A 739 1.61 33.04 0.25
N VAL A 740 1.31 31.88 -0.35
CA VAL A 740 1.61 30.55 0.24
C VAL A 740 3.12 30.38 0.46
N SER A 741 3.94 30.72 -0.54
CA SER A 741 5.40 30.61 -0.43
C SER A 741 5.95 31.55 0.65
N ILE A 742 5.48 32.79 0.71
CA ILE A 742 5.89 33.74 1.76
C ILE A 742 5.48 33.22 3.14
N PHE A 743 4.26 32.71 3.30
CA PHE A 743 3.80 32.10 4.54
C PHE A 743 4.70 30.95 4.98
N GLY A 744 5.07 30.04 4.07
CA GLY A 744 5.97 28.92 4.38
C GLY A 744 7.35 29.38 4.87
N ILE A 745 7.93 30.39 4.21
CA ILE A 745 9.21 30.99 4.64
C ILE A 745 9.06 31.63 6.03
N ARG A 746 8.01 32.44 6.27
CA ARG A 746 7.72 33.03 7.58
C ARG A 746 7.53 31.97 8.67
N MET A 747 6.82 30.89 8.34
CA MET A 747 6.54 29.80 9.25
C MET A 747 7.80 29.10 9.72
N GLY A 748 8.71 28.76 8.81
CA GLY A 748 9.96 28.13 9.22
C GLY A 748 10.84 29.05 10.07
N LEU A 749 10.87 30.36 9.77
CA LEU A 749 11.62 31.35 10.58
C LEU A 749 11.01 31.54 11.98
N ASN A 750 9.68 31.65 12.06
CA ASN A 750 8.95 31.76 13.32
C ASN A 750 9.04 30.47 14.16
N LEU A 751 9.12 29.30 13.50
CA LEU A 751 9.35 28.02 14.18
C LEU A 751 10.71 27.94 14.84
N ILE A 752 11.76 28.41 14.17
CA ILE A 752 13.09 28.51 14.79
C ILE A 752 12.96 29.30 16.08
N HIS A 753 12.40 30.51 16.05
CA HIS A 753 12.24 31.34 17.25
C HIS A 753 11.49 30.62 18.39
N VAL A 754 10.35 29.99 18.08
CA VAL A 754 9.51 29.31 19.09
C VAL A 754 10.22 28.11 19.73
N TYR A 755 11.02 27.37 18.98
CA TYR A 755 11.81 26.25 19.50
C TYR A 755 13.12 26.67 20.19
N MET A 756 13.64 27.85 19.85
CA MET A 756 14.84 28.45 20.44
C MET A 756 14.56 29.13 21.78
N ASP A 757 13.31 29.53 22.03
CA ASP A 757 12.88 30.20 23.27
C ASP A 757 12.53 29.17 24.37
N PRO A 758 13.33 29.07 25.45
CA PRO A 758 13.10 28.09 26.51
C PRO A 758 11.79 28.28 27.27
N GLN A 759 11.29 29.51 27.36
CA GLN A 759 10.03 29.81 28.03
C GLN A 759 8.86 29.33 27.17
N LYS A 760 8.87 29.62 25.86
CA LYS A 760 7.82 29.16 24.93
C LYS A 760 7.72 27.63 24.88
N VAL A 761 8.86 26.94 24.81
CA VAL A 761 8.91 25.46 24.84
C VAL A 761 8.39 24.92 26.17
N LYS A 762 8.76 25.52 27.31
CA LYS A 762 8.28 25.12 28.63
C LYS A 762 6.76 25.32 28.75
N THR A 763 6.24 26.46 28.28
CA THR A 763 4.80 26.74 28.32
C THR A 763 4.02 25.79 27.41
N ALA A 764 4.51 25.51 26.19
CA ALA A 764 3.89 24.52 25.30
C ALA A 764 3.93 23.10 25.90
N TYR A 765 5.01 22.73 26.57
CA TYR A 765 5.12 21.46 27.30
C TYR A 765 4.10 21.39 28.45
N THR A 766 4.00 22.43 29.28
CA THR A 766 3.00 22.49 30.37
C THR A 766 1.56 22.43 29.82
N ALA A 767 1.29 23.11 28.71
CA ALA A 767 0.01 23.04 28.02
C ALA A 767 -0.26 21.65 27.43
N ALA A 768 0.73 21.02 26.79
CA ALA A 768 0.63 19.67 26.23
C ALA A 768 0.39 18.61 27.31
N VAL A 769 1.06 18.72 28.46
CA VAL A 769 0.81 17.88 29.64
C VAL A 769 -0.63 18.06 30.16
N SER A 770 -1.16 19.28 30.09
CA SER A 770 -2.53 19.60 30.52
C SER A 770 -3.61 19.15 29.51
N ILE A 771 -3.33 19.25 28.21
CA ILE A 771 -4.26 18.93 27.10
C ILE A 771 -4.30 17.44 26.80
N SER A 772 -3.13 16.80 26.68
CA SER A 772 -3.05 15.37 26.35
C SER A 772 -3.58 14.49 27.47
N GLY A 773 -3.72 15.07 28.66
CA GLY A 773 -3.85 14.31 29.88
C GLY A 773 -2.78 13.23 29.99
N TRP A 774 -3.06 12.29 30.87
CA TRP A 774 -2.26 11.20 31.39
C TRP A 774 -1.51 10.19 30.47
N THR A 775 -1.10 10.47 29.23
CA THR A 775 -0.53 9.43 28.34
C THR A 775 0.99 9.30 28.36
N GLY A 776 1.73 10.37 28.71
CA GLY A 776 3.20 10.42 28.64
C GLY A 776 3.73 10.40 27.20
N PHE A 777 3.33 9.40 26.41
CA PHE A 777 3.72 9.16 25.01
C PHE A 777 3.19 10.21 24.01
N GLY A 778 2.02 10.84 24.27
CA GLY A 778 1.44 11.86 23.38
C GLY A 778 1.87 13.30 23.65
N VAL A 779 2.57 13.55 24.77
CA VAL A 779 2.97 14.89 25.19
C VAL A 779 3.92 15.56 24.20
N PRO A 780 4.94 14.89 23.62
CA PRO A 780 5.81 15.49 22.60
C PRO A 780 5.05 15.90 21.33
N ILE A 781 4.14 15.05 20.83
CA ILE A 781 3.31 15.31 19.65
C ILE A 781 2.44 16.55 19.89
N VAL A 782 1.71 16.58 21.00
CA VAL A 782 0.85 17.72 21.34
C VAL A 782 1.65 18.99 21.61
N LYS A 783 2.83 18.88 22.24
CA LYS A 783 3.76 20.00 22.42
C LYS A 783 4.18 20.57 21.07
N ASN A 784 4.58 19.73 20.12
CA ASN A 784 4.97 20.14 18.78
C ASN A 784 3.81 20.83 18.06
N LEU A 785 2.60 20.25 18.09
CA LEU A 785 1.39 20.86 17.51
C LEU A 785 1.07 22.24 18.09
N ILE A 786 1.27 22.45 19.40
CA ILE A 786 1.09 23.76 20.03
C ILE A 786 2.14 24.77 19.53
N LEU A 787 3.41 24.38 19.47
CA LEU A 787 4.50 25.22 18.97
C LEU A 787 4.27 25.58 17.47
N PHE A 788 3.80 24.63 16.68
CA PHE A 788 3.42 24.83 15.29
C PHE A 788 2.25 25.80 15.13
N GLY A 789 1.17 25.62 15.88
CA GLY A 789 0.03 26.54 15.86
C GLY A 789 0.44 27.95 16.26
N TRP A 790 1.36 28.08 17.23
CA TRP A 790 1.88 29.37 17.68
C TRP A 790 2.72 30.07 16.61
N ALA A 791 3.61 29.34 15.92
CA ALA A 791 4.42 29.88 14.84
C ALA A 791 3.61 30.21 13.58
N ALA A 792 2.64 29.35 13.21
CA ALA A 792 1.72 29.60 12.10
C ALA A 792 0.95 30.90 12.32
N GLY A 793 0.53 31.16 13.56
CA GLY A 793 -0.19 32.38 13.86
C GLY A 793 0.61 33.66 13.70
N GLU A 794 1.85 33.67 14.19
CA GLU A 794 2.73 34.83 13.96
C GLU A 794 3.00 35.03 12.46
N SER A 795 3.12 33.93 11.71
CA SER A 795 3.38 33.95 10.27
C SER A 795 2.22 34.53 9.47
N TYR A 796 0.98 34.25 9.89
CA TYR A 796 -0.19 34.84 9.27
C TYR A 796 -0.25 36.36 9.48
N LEU A 797 -0.02 36.83 10.72
CA LEU A 797 0.05 38.26 11.01
C LEU A 797 1.17 38.94 10.21
N ASP A 798 2.30 38.25 10.02
CA ASP A 798 3.40 38.72 9.21
C ASP A 798 3.00 38.85 7.73
N VAL A 799 2.37 37.85 7.13
CA VAL A 799 1.88 37.91 5.73
C VAL A 799 0.86 39.04 5.55
N LYS A 800 -0.04 39.25 6.51
CA LYS A 800 -1.01 40.37 6.49
C LYS A 800 -0.31 41.73 6.48
N ASP A 801 0.75 41.92 7.27
CA ASP A 801 1.52 43.16 7.26
C ASP A 801 2.32 43.35 5.97
N ILE A 802 2.95 42.28 5.47
CA ILE A 802 3.70 42.27 4.21
C ILE A 802 2.78 42.68 3.05
N ASN A 803 1.57 42.11 2.98
CA ASN A 803 0.57 42.44 1.95
C ASN A 803 0.02 43.87 2.07
N ASN A 804 0.20 44.52 3.22
CA ASN A 804 -0.14 45.93 3.43
C ASN A 804 1.07 46.87 3.26
N GLY A 805 2.18 46.36 2.70
CA GLY A 805 3.38 47.14 2.41
C GLY A 805 4.26 47.45 3.61
N LYS A 806 4.05 46.78 4.75
CA LYS A 806 4.93 46.92 5.91
C LYS A 806 6.07 45.92 5.84
N GLU A 807 7.25 46.35 6.29
CA GLU A 807 8.39 45.47 6.49
C GLU A 807 8.20 44.60 7.74
N VAL A 808 8.63 43.34 7.65
CA VAL A 808 8.60 42.41 8.77
C VAL A 808 10.01 41.86 9.05
N PRO A 809 10.46 41.86 10.32
CA PRO A 809 11.72 41.25 10.74
C PRO A 809 11.89 39.82 10.24
N VAL A 810 13.02 39.53 9.57
CA VAL A 810 13.36 38.17 9.09
C VAL A 810 13.44 37.20 10.25
N TYR A 811 14.15 37.58 11.31
CA TYR A 811 14.24 36.81 12.55
C TYR A 811 13.46 37.53 13.65
N LYS A 812 12.53 36.82 14.28
CA LYS A 812 11.78 37.35 15.43
C LYS A 812 12.63 37.30 16.69
N THR A 813 12.42 38.28 17.53
CA THR A 813 12.98 38.42 18.88
C THR A 813 11.82 38.54 19.86
N GLU A 814 12.09 38.45 21.16
CA GLU A 814 11.05 38.68 22.17
C GLU A 814 10.31 40.02 21.98
N ASN A 815 11.02 41.06 21.52
CA ASN A 815 10.46 42.40 21.29
C ASN A 815 9.66 42.55 19.99
N THR A 816 9.86 41.66 19.00
CA THR A 816 9.18 41.73 17.68
C THR A 816 8.11 40.67 17.50
N TRP A 817 8.01 39.73 18.44
CA TRP A 817 6.98 38.70 18.56
C TRP A 817 5.70 39.26 19.18
N ARG A 818 4.54 39.01 18.59
CA ARG A 818 3.28 39.67 18.98
C ARG A 818 2.28 38.75 19.65
N LEU A 819 2.19 37.50 19.20
CA LEU A 819 1.20 36.56 19.73
C LEU A 819 1.66 35.95 21.06
N SER A 820 0.93 36.19 22.14
CA SER A 820 1.08 35.36 23.35
C SER A 820 0.27 34.07 23.21
N LEU A 821 0.73 32.98 23.84
CA LEU A 821 -0.03 31.71 23.86
C LEU A 821 -1.42 31.92 24.48
N LYS A 822 -1.51 32.80 25.49
CA LYS A 822 -2.77 33.21 26.10
C LYS A 822 -3.70 33.86 25.07
N SER A 823 -3.21 34.81 24.27
CA SER A 823 -3.96 35.50 23.21
C SER A 823 -4.46 34.55 22.11
N LEU A 824 -3.70 33.49 21.82
CA LEU A 824 -4.09 32.44 20.87
C LEU A 824 -5.29 31.62 21.38
N PHE A 825 -5.47 31.52 22.71
CA PHE A 825 -6.57 30.82 23.38
C PHE A 825 -7.61 31.75 24.07
N SER A 826 -7.41 33.09 24.06
CA SER A 826 -8.26 34.06 24.75
C SER A 826 -8.63 35.24 23.85
N GLY A 827 -9.86 35.24 23.31
CA GLY A 827 -10.68 36.40 22.94
C GLY A 827 -10.21 37.38 21.86
N ILE A 828 -8.91 37.67 21.74
CA ILE A 828 -8.27 38.43 20.64
C ILE A 828 -8.22 37.57 19.35
N ALA A 829 -8.51 36.27 19.51
CA ALA A 829 -8.61 35.25 18.48
C ALA A 829 -9.67 35.51 17.39
N GLY A 830 -10.57 36.49 17.53
CA GLY A 830 -11.61 36.81 16.53
C GLY A 830 -11.01 37.15 15.16
N GLU A 831 -10.25 38.25 15.07
CA GLU A 831 -9.62 38.68 13.81
C GLU A 831 -8.45 37.81 13.35
N PHE A 832 -7.84 37.01 14.23
CA PHE A 832 -6.70 36.16 13.87
C PHE A 832 -7.14 34.78 13.34
N LEU A 833 -8.14 34.16 13.98
CA LEU A 833 -8.74 32.91 13.50
C LEU A 833 -9.66 33.13 12.31
N GLU A 834 -10.40 34.24 12.22
CA GLU A 834 -11.25 34.56 11.05
C GLU A 834 -10.44 34.66 9.75
N ASP A 835 -9.25 35.20 9.84
CA ASP A 835 -8.50 35.75 8.72
C ASP A 835 -7.49 34.68 8.21
N SER A 836 -6.93 33.88 9.13
CA SER A 836 -6.20 32.63 8.82
C SER A 836 -7.10 31.51 8.28
N SER A 837 -8.35 31.43 8.78
CA SER A 837 -9.37 30.50 8.27
C SER A 837 -9.88 30.89 6.87
N LYS A 838 -9.81 32.17 6.51
CA LYS A 838 -10.25 32.73 5.21
C LYS A 838 -9.41 32.20 4.06
N TRP A 839 -8.09 32.25 4.23
CA TRP A 839 -7.09 31.77 3.26
C TRP A 839 -7.10 30.24 3.08
N LEU A 840 -7.28 29.47 4.16
CA LEU A 840 -7.38 28.00 4.12
C LEU A 840 -8.66 27.51 3.40
N LYS A 841 -9.73 28.31 3.36
CA LYS A 841 -11.02 27.97 2.73
C LYS A 841 -11.15 28.42 1.26
N GLU A 842 -10.30 29.31 0.74
CA GLU A 842 -10.32 29.70 -0.68
C GLU A 842 -9.83 28.58 -1.63
N GLN A 843 -9.23 27.51 -1.08
CA GLN A 843 -8.74 26.33 -1.81
C GLN A 843 -9.73 25.14 -1.75
N LYS A 844 -11.00 25.39 -1.38
CA LYS A 844 -11.95 24.37 -0.90
C LYS A 844 -12.65 23.51 -1.98
N ASP A 845 -12.89 24.02 -3.18
CA ASP A 845 -13.59 23.23 -4.20
C ASP A 845 -12.72 22.10 -4.79
N GLU A 846 -11.40 22.16 -4.57
CA GLU A 846 -10.44 21.09 -4.86
C GLU A 846 -10.38 19.99 -3.78
N LEU A 847 -11.01 20.20 -2.61
CA LEU A 847 -10.95 19.29 -1.45
C LEU A 847 -11.98 18.15 -1.51
N ILE A 848 -13.00 18.25 -2.37
CA ILE A 848 -14.09 17.26 -2.42
C ILE A 848 -13.66 16.03 -3.24
N ASP A 849 -12.87 16.21 -4.30
CA ASP A 849 -12.37 15.10 -5.13
C ASP A 849 -11.22 14.33 -4.45
N LYS A 850 -10.41 14.99 -3.62
CA LYS A 850 -9.25 14.38 -2.94
C LYS A 850 -9.62 13.47 -1.77
N ALA A 851 -10.81 13.60 -1.18
CA ALA A 851 -11.31 12.65 -0.20
C ALA A 851 -11.69 11.30 -0.86
N ASP A 852 -12.17 11.35 -2.11
CA ASP A 852 -12.46 10.17 -2.92
C ASP A 852 -11.15 9.49 -3.37
N ASP A 853 -10.12 10.26 -3.70
CA ASP A 853 -8.78 9.75 -4.05
C ASP A 853 -8.00 9.16 -2.87
N ALA A 854 -8.15 9.70 -1.64
CA ALA A 854 -7.51 9.15 -0.44
C ALA A 854 -8.11 7.78 -0.06
N VAL A 855 -9.43 7.62 -0.19
CA VAL A 855 -10.09 6.33 0.01
C VAL A 855 -9.73 5.35 -1.12
N LYS A 856 -9.66 5.82 -2.38
CA LYS A 856 -9.15 5.02 -3.51
C LYS A 856 -7.67 4.62 -3.34
N SER A 857 -6.83 5.48 -2.74
CA SER A 857 -5.41 5.19 -2.47
C SER A 857 -5.24 4.15 -1.38
N LEU A 858 -6.00 4.25 -0.29
CA LEU A 858 -6.04 3.21 0.75
C LEU A 858 -6.57 1.87 0.21
N ILE A 859 -7.59 1.90 -0.64
CA ILE A 859 -8.10 0.70 -1.32
C ILE A 859 -7.04 0.13 -2.28
N ARG A 860 -6.33 0.98 -3.04
CA ARG A 860 -5.22 0.58 -3.92
C ARG A 860 -4.09 -0.10 -3.15
N GLU A 861 -3.70 0.44 -2.00
CA GLU A 861 -2.64 -0.14 -1.15
C GLU A 861 -3.06 -1.50 -0.56
N ILE A 862 -4.32 -1.63 -0.14
CA ILE A 862 -4.84 -2.89 0.42
C ILE A 862 -5.01 -3.95 -0.67
N VAL A 863 -5.49 -3.57 -1.86
CA VAL A 863 -5.59 -4.47 -3.02
C VAL A 863 -4.19 -4.90 -3.48
N SER A 864 -3.26 -3.95 -3.60
CA SER A 864 -1.87 -4.24 -3.99
C SER A 864 -1.17 -5.14 -2.97
N GLY A 865 -1.42 -4.94 -1.67
CA GLY A 865 -0.90 -5.80 -0.61
C GLY A 865 -1.47 -7.23 -0.68
N ALA A 866 -2.78 -7.37 -0.87
CA ALA A 866 -3.44 -8.68 -0.98
C ALA A 866 -3.03 -9.45 -2.26
N VAL A 867 -2.88 -8.75 -3.39
CA VAL A 867 -2.40 -9.34 -4.65
C VAL A 867 -0.92 -9.72 -4.52
N HIS A 868 -0.10 -8.90 -3.88
CA HIS A 868 1.31 -9.24 -3.65
C HIS A 868 1.45 -10.50 -2.77
N GLU A 869 0.69 -10.57 -1.67
CA GLU A 869 0.73 -11.69 -0.73
C GLU A 869 0.22 -13.01 -1.35
N ALA A 870 -0.86 -12.98 -2.14
CA ALA A 870 -1.42 -14.17 -2.77
C ALA A 870 -0.52 -14.77 -3.87
N PHE A 871 0.26 -13.94 -4.58
CA PHE A 871 1.11 -14.37 -5.70
C PHE A 871 2.59 -14.55 -5.32
N LEU A 872 2.96 -14.20 -4.08
CA LEU A 872 4.30 -14.41 -3.52
C LEU A 872 4.86 -15.84 -3.72
N PRO A 873 4.08 -16.92 -3.55
CA PRO A 873 4.58 -18.28 -3.75
C PRO A 873 4.95 -18.58 -5.21
N LEU A 874 4.25 -17.96 -6.17
CA LEU A 874 4.51 -18.11 -7.59
C LEU A 874 5.76 -17.32 -8.01
N GLU A 875 5.95 -16.15 -7.42
CA GLU A 875 7.11 -15.29 -7.61
C GLU A 875 8.40 -15.96 -7.14
N GLN A 876 8.33 -16.68 -6.01
CA GLN A 876 9.42 -17.52 -5.51
C GLN A 876 9.69 -18.70 -6.45
N ALA A 877 8.65 -19.41 -6.91
CA ALA A 877 8.80 -20.54 -7.83
C ALA A 877 9.40 -20.14 -9.20
N ILE A 878 9.02 -18.99 -9.76
CA ILE A 878 9.58 -18.45 -11.02
C ILE A 878 11.05 -18.06 -10.84
N THR A 879 11.43 -17.55 -9.65
CA THR A 879 12.81 -17.16 -9.34
C THR A 879 13.75 -18.37 -9.24
N GLU A 880 13.23 -19.54 -8.88
CA GLU A 880 14.01 -20.79 -8.75
C GLU A 880 14.09 -21.62 -10.04
N ALA A 881 13.09 -21.54 -10.94
CA ALA A 881 12.96 -22.46 -12.07
C ALA A 881 13.68 -22.04 -13.37
N GLY A 882 14.05 -20.77 -13.53
CA GLY A 882 14.80 -20.24 -14.68
C GLY A 882 14.31 -20.74 -16.05
N SER A 883 13.18 -20.22 -16.56
CA SER A 883 12.64 -20.64 -17.86
C SER A 883 12.59 -19.50 -18.90
N GLU A 884 12.84 -19.89 -20.15
CA GLU A 884 12.81 -19.08 -21.37
C GLU A 884 11.60 -19.51 -22.21
N THR A 885 10.51 -18.72 -22.25
CA THR A 885 9.62 -18.59 -23.43
C THR A 885 8.56 -17.50 -23.20
N ASP A 886 8.28 -16.70 -24.24
CA ASP A 886 7.25 -15.66 -24.27
C ASP A 886 6.03 -16.15 -25.07
N SER A 887 4.96 -16.57 -24.40
CA SER A 887 3.62 -16.57 -25.00
C SER A 887 2.56 -16.24 -23.95
N ALA A 888 1.76 -15.22 -24.23
CA ALA A 888 0.74 -14.69 -23.34
C ALA A 888 -0.58 -15.47 -23.45
N ASP A 889 -1.04 -16.04 -22.34
CA ASP A 889 -2.39 -16.59 -22.21
C ASP A 889 -3.38 -15.49 -21.76
N GLU A 890 -4.63 -15.57 -22.26
CA GLU A 890 -5.72 -14.65 -21.93
C GLU A 890 -6.26 -14.81 -20.49
N ILE A 891 -6.50 -13.66 -19.85
CA ILE A 891 -6.99 -13.51 -18.48
C ILE A 891 -8.45 -13.99 -18.38
N LYS A 892 -8.76 -14.83 -17.39
CA LYS A 892 -10.16 -15.21 -17.10
C LYS A 892 -10.84 -14.13 -16.24
N PRO A 893 -12.12 -13.79 -16.51
CA PRO A 893 -12.85 -12.77 -15.77
C PRO A 893 -12.92 -13.03 -14.26
N VAL A 894 -12.76 -11.97 -13.46
CA VAL A 894 -12.87 -12.00 -11.99
C VAL A 894 -14.34 -12.14 -11.56
N ASP A 895 -14.68 -13.19 -10.81
CA ASP A 895 -16.03 -13.38 -10.25
C ASP A 895 -16.23 -12.47 -9.02
N PRO A 896 -17.19 -11.53 -9.03
CA PRO A 896 -17.35 -10.51 -7.98
C PRO A 896 -17.80 -11.04 -6.61
N GLY A 897 -18.32 -12.26 -6.49
CA GLY A 897 -18.66 -12.87 -5.21
C GLY A 897 -19.57 -12.04 -4.30
N ARG A 898 -19.33 -12.05 -2.97
CA ARG A 898 -20.15 -11.40 -1.92
C ARG A 898 -19.96 -9.88 -1.78
N LEU A 899 -19.65 -9.17 -2.87
CA LEU A 899 -19.36 -7.72 -2.90
C LEU A 899 -20.38 -6.84 -2.13
N ASN A 900 -21.64 -7.27 -2.11
CA ASN A 900 -22.77 -6.51 -1.53
C ASN A 900 -22.96 -6.74 -0.02
N GLU A 901 -22.20 -7.65 0.59
CA GLU A 901 -22.29 -7.99 2.02
C GLU A 901 -21.27 -7.23 2.88
N ILE A 902 -20.41 -6.40 2.27
CA ILE A 902 -19.35 -5.64 2.93
C ILE A 902 -19.94 -4.46 3.73
N ASN A 903 -19.87 -4.52 5.07
CA ASN A 903 -20.41 -3.49 5.95
C ASN A 903 -19.32 -2.73 6.73
N ASP A 904 -18.14 -3.32 6.90
CA ASP A 904 -16.99 -2.71 7.56
C ASP A 904 -15.64 -3.03 6.86
N MET A 905 -14.53 -2.58 7.46
CA MET A 905 -13.20 -2.70 6.88
C MET A 905 -12.57 -4.11 7.03
N GLU A 906 -13.09 -4.94 7.93
CA GLU A 906 -12.68 -6.34 8.08
C GLU A 906 -13.32 -7.20 6.99
N ASP A 907 -14.60 -6.95 6.69
CA ASP A 907 -15.32 -7.61 5.59
C ASP A 907 -14.64 -7.40 4.23
N LEU A 908 -14.15 -6.17 3.98
CA LEU A 908 -13.44 -5.82 2.75
C LEU A 908 -12.13 -6.62 2.59
N LYS A 909 -11.35 -6.77 3.66
CA LYS A 909 -10.09 -7.52 3.63
C LYS A 909 -10.32 -9.01 3.41
N ALA A 910 -11.37 -9.57 4.01
CA ALA A 910 -11.76 -10.97 3.82
C ALA A 910 -12.15 -11.26 2.37
N TRP A 911 -12.98 -10.40 1.78
CA TRP A 911 -13.38 -10.51 0.36
C TRP A 911 -12.19 -10.38 -0.61
N LEU A 912 -11.28 -9.42 -0.35
CA LEU A 912 -10.07 -9.24 -1.17
C LEU A 912 -9.17 -10.49 -1.15
N LYS A 913 -9.02 -11.12 0.01
CA LYS A 913 -8.23 -12.33 0.17
C LYS A 913 -8.81 -13.50 -0.63
N GLU A 914 -10.12 -13.71 -0.58
CA GLU A 914 -10.78 -14.77 -1.35
C GLU A 914 -10.61 -14.61 -2.87
N ILE A 915 -10.78 -13.39 -3.38
CA ILE A 915 -10.63 -13.13 -4.82
C ILE A 915 -9.19 -13.31 -5.27
N CYS A 916 -8.23 -12.73 -4.54
CA CYS A 916 -6.81 -12.84 -4.87
C CYS A 916 -6.33 -14.31 -4.84
N ASP A 917 -6.77 -15.09 -3.84
CA ASP A 917 -6.47 -16.53 -3.75
C ASP A 917 -7.09 -17.33 -4.92
N SER A 918 -8.31 -17.00 -5.35
CA SER A 918 -8.94 -17.68 -6.49
C SER A 918 -8.20 -17.41 -7.79
N GLN A 919 -7.75 -16.16 -7.98
CA GLN A 919 -7.01 -15.73 -9.16
C GLN A 919 -5.63 -16.38 -9.21
N TYR A 920 -4.91 -16.40 -8.08
CA TYR A 920 -3.67 -17.14 -7.93
C TYR A 920 -3.85 -18.62 -8.28
N LYS A 921 -4.86 -19.30 -7.73
CA LYS A 921 -5.14 -20.72 -8.03
C LYS A 921 -5.46 -20.96 -9.51
N SER A 922 -6.11 -20.00 -10.18
CA SER A 922 -6.50 -20.12 -11.58
C SER A 922 -5.31 -20.10 -12.55
N ILE A 923 -4.24 -19.38 -12.21
CA ILE A 923 -3.04 -19.26 -13.07
C ILE A 923 -1.84 -20.05 -12.58
N ARG A 924 -1.88 -20.59 -11.35
CA ARG A 924 -0.74 -21.26 -10.70
C ARG A 924 -0.05 -22.30 -11.58
N ASN A 925 -0.80 -23.06 -12.37
CA ASN A 925 -0.22 -24.14 -13.19
C ASN A 925 0.35 -23.63 -14.53
N SER A 926 -0.25 -22.60 -15.12
CA SER A 926 0.20 -21.99 -16.39
C SER A 926 1.32 -20.99 -16.19
N ALA A 927 1.37 -20.33 -15.03
CA ALA A 927 2.32 -19.27 -14.72
C ALA A 927 3.68 -19.74 -14.17
N LEU A 928 3.88 -21.05 -13.99
CA LEU A 928 5.17 -21.63 -13.61
C LEU A 928 6.27 -21.41 -14.69
N ASN A 929 5.85 -21.16 -15.94
CA ASN A 929 6.76 -20.86 -17.05
C ASN A 929 6.83 -19.36 -17.38
N TRP A 930 6.23 -18.49 -16.56
CA TRP A 930 6.23 -17.04 -16.81
C TRP A 930 7.54 -16.38 -16.39
N THR A 931 7.88 -15.29 -17.06
CA THR A 931 8.97 -14.41 -16.60
C THR A 931 8.49 -13.52 -15.46
N LYS A 932 9.44 -13.06 -14.63
CA LYS A 932 9.16 -12.13 -13.53
C LYS A 932 8.37 -10.88 -13.99
N ASN A 933 8.66 -10.39 -15.18
CA ASN A 933 7.97 -9.23 -15.76
C ASN A 933 6.52 -9.55 -16.15
N GLN A 934 6.24 -10.74 -16.70
CA GLN A 934 4.87 -11.15 -17.02
C GLN A 934 4.02 -11.34 -15.76
N LEU A 935 4.60 -11.90 -14.69
CA LEU A 935 3.91 -12.02 -13.40
C LEU A 935 3.57 -10.64 -12.82
N GLU A 936 4.51 -9.68 -12.90
CA GLU A 936 4.28 -8.30 -12.45
C GLU A 936 3.21 -7.56 -13.28
N ASP A 937 3.19 -7.76 -14.60
CA ASP A 937 2.15 -7.18 -15.46
C ASP A 937 0.77 -7.80 -15.19
N TYR A 938 0.70 -9.09 -14.86
CA TYR A 938 -0.55 -9.77 -14.48
C TYR A 938 -1.07 -9.26 -13.13
N LYS A 939 -0.21 -9.15 -12.11
CA LYS A 939 -0.55 -8.57 -10.80
C LYS A 939 -1.10 -7.14 -10.92
N LYS A 940 -0.49 -6.31 -11.78
CA LYS A 940 -0.98 -4.95 -12.07
C LYS A 940 -2.36 -4.94 -12.71
N LYS A 941 -2.62 -5.83 -13.69
CA LYS A 941 -3.92 -5.93 -14.35
C LYS A 941 -5.04 -6.38 -13.40
N ILE A 942 -4.79 -7.40 -12.56
CA ILE A 942 -5.78 -7.87 -11.58
C ILE A 942 -6.06 -6.82 -10.51
N SER A 943 -5.02 -6.16 -10.00
CA SER A 943 -5.19 -5.10 -8.99
C SER A 943 -6.16 -4.04 -9.50
N LYS A 944 -6.01 -3.64 -10.77
CA LYS A 944 -6.87 -2.66 -11.42
C LYS A 944 -8.33 -3.13 -11.53
N GLU A 945 -8.59 -4.37 -11.96
CA GLU A 945 -9.96 -4.90 -12.06
C GLU A 945 -10.66 -5.03 -10.70
N ILE A 946 -9.94 -5.46 -9.65
CA ILE A 946 -10.50 -5.59 -8.30
C ILE A 946 -10.91 -4.22 -7.72
N ILE A 947 -10.08 -3.19 -7.96
CA ILE A 947 -10.36 -1.81 -7.54
C ILE A 947 -11.62 -1.29 -8.25
N ASP A 948 -11.69 -1.44 -9.57
CA ASP A 948 -12.81 -0.94 -10.36
C ASP A 948 -14.13 -1.64 -10.00
N LEU A 949 -14.09 -2.93 -9.64
CA LEU A 949 -15.27 -3.66 -9.14
C LEU A 949 -15.77 -3.13 -7.79
N PHE A 950 -14.86 -2.86 -6.83
CA PHE A 950 -15.25 -2.42 -5.49
C PHE A 950 -15.74 -0.96 -5.45
N VAL A 951 -15.08 -0.06 -6.18
CA VAL A 951 -15.41 1.38 -6.23
C VAL A 951 -16.80 1.63 -6.83
N ASN A 952 -17.24 0.76 -7.74
CA ASN A 952 -18.55 0.86 -8.36
C ASN A 952 -19.68 0.20 -7.53
N SER A 953 -19.39 -0.27 -6.30
CA SER A 953 -20.35 -1.01 -5.47
C SER A 953 -21.20 -0.14 -4.52
N PRO A 954 -22.42 -0.59 -4.16
CA PRO A 954 -23.24 0.08 -3.15
C PRO A 954 -22.63 0.07 -1.73
N ALA A 955 -21.78 -0.91 -1.41
CA ALA A 955 -21.12 -1.07 -0.11
C ALA A 955 -20.22 0.13 0.23
N TYR A 956 -19.51 0.66 -0.78
CA TYR A 956 -18.69 1.88 -0.68
C TYR A 956 -19.47 3.08 -0.13
N LYS A 957 -20.69 3.31 -0.66
CA LYS A 957 -21.55 4.45 -0.26
C LYS A 957 -22.12 4.30 1.15
N LYS A 958 -22.28 3.07 1.63
CA LYS A 958 -22.88 2.75 2.94
C LYS A 958 -21.87 2.90 4.09
N LEU A 959 -20.64 2.45 3.87
CA LEU A 959 -19.49 2.69 4.75
C LEU A 959 -19.23 4.19 5.00
N PHE A 960 -19.35 4.99 3.94
CA PHE A 960 -19.18 6.44 4.00
C PHE A 960 -20.26 7.17 4.82
N SER A 961 -21.49 6.65 4.87
CA SER A 961 -22.64 7.31 5.52
C SER A 961 -22.75 7.00 7.02
N SER A 962 -22.40 5.78 7.47
CA SER A 962 -22.37 5.40 8.90
C SER A 962 -21.35 6.24 9.71
N LEU A 963 -20.19 6.53 9.11
CA LEU A 963 -19.16 7.43 9.66
C LEU A 963 -19.68 8.85 9.92
N LYS A 964 -20.63 9.31 9.13
CA LYS A 964 -21.22 10.66 9.19
C LYS A 964 -22.24 10.82 10.31
N GLU A 965 -22.91 9.75 10.73
CA GLU A 965 -24.06 9.79 11.65
C GLU A 965 -23.64 9.60 13.12
N SER A 966 -22.65 8.75 13.36
CA SER A 966 -22.00 8.58 14.67
C SER A 966 -21.32 9.88 15.17
N LEU A 967 -21.03 10.82 14.26
CA LEU A 967 -20.51 12.16 14.55
C LEU A 967 -21.54 13.10 15.19
N ASN A 968 -22.85 12.89 14.98
CA ASN A 968 -23.89 13.86 15.34
C ASN A 968 -24.40 13.76 16.78
N ASN A 969 -24.55 12.57 17.35
CA ASN A 969 -25.24 12.39 18.65
C ASN A 969 -24.40 12.75 19.90
N MET A 970 -23.18 13.26 19.71
CA MET A 970 -22.20 13.47 20.78
C MET A 970 -22.03 14.95 21.16
N ILE A 971 -22.86 15.84 20.61
CA ILE A 971 -22.70 17.30 20.61
C ILE A 971 -23.35 17.99 21.83
N ASP A 972 -24.36 17.42 22.46
CA ASP A 972 -25.27 18.22 23.31
C ASP A 972 -24.88 18.41 24.80
N THR A 973 -24.00 17.61 25.40
CA THR A 973 -23.90 17.57 26.89
C THR A 973 -22.64 18.24 27.50
N GLY A 974 -21.69 18.73 26.70
CA GLY A 974 -20.34 19.09 27.17
C GLY A 974 -20.06 20.56 27.55
N VAL A 975 -21.03 21.46 27.52
CA VAL A 975 -20.78 22.92 27.60
C VAL A 975 -20.58 23.47 29.02
N SER A 976 -21.03 22.77 30.07
CA SER A 976 -21.09 23.37 31.42
C SER A 976 -19.81 23.31 32.27
N GLN A 977 -18.90 22.34 32.08
CA GLN A 977 -17.79 22.12 33.01
C GLN A 977 -16.45 22.82 32.65
N LEU A 978 -16.28 23.30 31.42
CA LEU A 978 -15.01 23.88 30.95
C LEU A 978 -14.82 25.36 31.34
N SER A 979 -15.88 26.02 31.77
CA SER A 979 -15.87 27.39 32.28
C SER A 979 -15.11 27.52 33.62
N GLU A 980 -15.03 26.44 34.42
CA GLU A 980 -14.53 26.54 35.80
C GLU A 980 -13.01 26.37 35.89
N SER A 981 -12.40 25.48 35.10
CA SER A 981 -10.96 25.22 35.11
C SER A 981 -10.12 26.37 34.50
N LEU A 982 -10.69 27.13 33.55
CA LEU A 982 -10.03 28.29 32.93
C LEU A 982 -9.87 29.48 33.88
N LYS A 983 -10.78 29.63 34.87
CA LYS A 983 -10.67 30.68 35.90
C LYS A 983 -9.52 30.45 36.88
N ALA A 984 -9.11 29.20 37.12
CA ALA A 984 -8.07 28.85 38.10
C ALA A 984 -6.63 29.00 37.59
N ILE A 985 -6.43 28.95 36.26
CA ILE A 985 -5.11 29.06 35.61
C ILE A 985 -4.80 30.53 35.27
N GLY A 986 -5.82 31.31 34.87
CA GLY A 986 -5.68 32.73 34.57
C GLY A 986 -5.19 33.57 35.75
N SER A 987 -5.41 33.13 37.00
CA SER A 987 -4.99 33.84 38.22
C SER A 987 -3.56 33.53 38.69
N LYS A 988 -2.80 32.67 38.00
CA LYS A 988 -1.43 32.27 38.39
C LYS A 988 -0.33 32.68 37.41
N ILE A 989 -0.66 33.42 36.35
CA ILE A 989 0.28 33.87 35.32
C ILE A 989 0.46 35.39 35.46
N GLU A 990 1.47 35.81 36.22
CA GLU A 990 2.00 37.18 36.15
C GLU A 990 3.08 37.21 35.05
N ASP A 991 2.82 37.98 34.02
CA ASP A 991 3.68 38.17 32.86
C ASP A 991 4.68 39.29 33.17
N GLN A 992 5.95 38.95 33.42
CA GLN A 992 7.03 39.94 33.49
C GLN A 992 7.78 39.94 32.15
N GLY A 993 7.34 40.81 31.25
CA GLY A 993 8.15 41.24 30.11
C GLY A 993 9.35 42.05 30.63
N VAL A 994 10.52 41.41 30.70
CA VAL A 994 11.78 42.10 30.99
C VAL A 994 12.45 42.45 29.67
N GLN A 995 12.38 43.73 29.31
CA GLN A 995 13.25 44.33 28.32
C GLN A 995 14.72 44.15 28.75
N ASN A 996 15.57 43.59 27.88
CA ASN A 996 16.96 44.02 27.81
C ASN A 996 17.60 43.82 26.42
N GLN A 997 18.25 44.92 26.01
CA GLN A 997 19.08 45.26 24.85
C GLN A 997 19.80 44.14 24.09
N LEU A 998 19.70 44.21 22.75
CA LEU A 998 20.83 44.55 21.86
C LEU A 998 20.31 44.86 20.45
N ILE A 999 20.48 46.13 20.04
CA ILE A 999 20.15 46.68 18.73
C ILE A 999 21.25 46.22 17.76
N GLY A 1000 21.08 45.05 17.17
CA GLY A 1000 21.62 44.77 15.83
C GLY A 1000 20.52 45.12 14.83
N THR A 1001 20.82 45.93 13.82
CA THR A 1001 19.89 46.32 12.75
C THR A 1001 18.99 45.15 12.35
N VAL A 1002 17.71 45.23 12.72
CA VAL A 1002 16.74 44.16 12.47
C VAL A 1002 16.52 44.09 10.98
N VAL A 1003 17.16 43.11 10.34
CA VAL A 1003 17.00 42.83 8.92
C VAL A 1003 15.53 42.48 8.69
N SER A 1004 14.81 43.33 7.96
CA SER A 1004 13.38 43.20 7.70
C SER A 1004 13.12 43.10 6.20
N PHE A 1005 12.10 42.34 5.81
CA PHE A 1005 11.71 42.12 4.42
C PHE A 1005 10.32 42.70 4.20
N ASP A 1006 10.14 43.44 3.10
CA ASP A 1006 8.84 43.79 2.54
C ASP A 1006 8.39 42.75 1.50
N TYR A 1007 7.24 42.97 0.87
CA TYR A 1007 6.72 42.08 -0.17
C TYR A 1007 7.69 41.92 -1.35
N THR A 1008 8.32 43.02 -1.76
CA THR A 1008 9.25 43.06 -2.89
C THR A 1008 10.50 42.24 -2.62
N ASP A 1009 11.04 42.28 -1.41
CA ASP A 1009 12.18 41.48 -0.98
C ASP A 1009 11.87 39.98 -1.01
N TYR A 1010 10.65 39.57 -0.64
CA TYR A 1010 10.24 38.17 -0.83
C TYR A 1010 10.09 37.78 -2.31
N LEU A 1011 9.58 38.66 -3.17
CA LEU A 1011 9.55 38.39 -4.61
C LEU A 1011 10.96 38.27 -5.20
N ARG A 1012 11.91 39.12 -4.79
CA ARG A 1012 13.33 39.01 -5.17
C ARG A 1012 13.93 37.67 -4.74
N LEU A 1013 13.59 37.23 -3.53
CA LEU A 1013 14.02 35.95 -2.98
C LEU A 1013 13.43 34.77 -3.77
N LEU A 1014 12.14 34.80 -4.11
CA LEU A 1014 11.49 33.76 -4.90
C LEU A 1014 12.02 33.73 -6.34
N LEU A 1015 12.22 34.90 -6.98
CA LEU A 1015 12.88 35.01 -8.29
C LEU A 1015 14.31 34.47 -8.28
N PHE A 1016 15.01 34.54 -7.15
CA PHE A 1016 16.34 33.98 -7.00
C PHE A 1016 16.34 32.44 -7.08
N ALA A 1017 15.28 31.80 -6.59
CA ALA A 1017 15.09 30.34 -6.65
C ALA A 1017 14.63 29.84 -8.03
N VAL A 1018 14.18 30.73 -8.91
CA VAL A 1018 13.76 30.36 -10.28
C VAL A 1018 14.98 30.31 -11.21
N PRO A 1019 15.13 29.29 -12.06
CA PRO A 1019 16.22 29.23 -13.04
C PRO A 1019 16.27 30.47 -13.93
N GLN A 1020 17.47 30.91 -14.28
CA GLN A 1020 17.67 32.14 -15.04
C GLN A 1020 17.02 32.09 -16.43
N LYS A 1021 17.10 30.95 -17.13
CA LYS A 1021 16.40 30.75 -18.40
C LYS A 1021 14.88 30.86 -18.25
N THR A 1022 14.30 30.17 -17.27
CA THR A 1022 12.85 30.17 -17.02
C THR A 1022 12.30 31.57 -16.73
N LYS A 1023 12.97 32.36 -15.88
CA LYS A 1023 12.52 33.73 -15.57
C LYS A 1023 12.61 34.66 -16.79
N LEU A 1024 13.60 34.46 -17.67
CA LEU A 1024 13.76 35.23 -18.91
C LEU A 1024 12.67 34.89 -19.93
N LEU A 1025 12.40 33.60 -20.16
CA LEU A 1025 11.35 33.17 -21.08
C LEU A 1025 9.96 33.62 -20.61
N ARG A 1026 9.65 33.52 -19.31
CA ARG A 1026 8.38 34.02 -18.78
C ARG A 1026 8.28 35.54 -18.77
N ALA A 1027 9.39 36.25 -18.64
CA ALA A 1027 9.42 37.69 -18.85
C ALA A 1027 9.12 38.03 -20.33
N ALA A 1028 9.68 37.27 -21.27
CA ALA A 1028 9.38 37.41 -22.71
C ALA A 1028 7.91 37.12 -23.02
N ASP A 1029 7.31 36.09 -22.40
CA ASP A 1029 5.88 35.79 -22.49
C ASP A 1029 5.03 37.00 -22.10
N LEU A 1030 5.31 37.61 -20.94
CA LEU A 1030 4.58 38.79 -20.47
C LEU A 1030 4.80 40.00 -21.36
N MET A 1031 6.02 40.23 -21.84
CA MET A 1031 6.29 41.31 -22.81
C MET A 1031 5.44 41.13 -24.07
N GLN A 1032 5.36 39.91 -24.60
CA GLN A 1032 4.52 39.61 -25.76
C GLN A 1032 3.03 39.83 -25.47
N LEU A 1033 2.53 39.29 -24.36
CA LEU A 1033 1.13 39.44 -23.95
C LEU A 1033 0.76 40.91 -23.73
N ASN A 1034 1.60 41.66 -23.03
CA ASN A 1034 1.35 43.07 -22.74
C ASN A 1034 1.43 43.96 -23.99
N LEU A 1035 2.33 43.66 -24.93
CA LEU A 1035 2.40 44.39 -26.20
C LEU A 1035 1.22 44.08 -27.11
N ARG A 1036 0.69 42.84 -27.09
CA ARG A 1036 -0.58 42.52 -27.77
C ARG A 1036 -1.72 43.40 -27.26
N GLU A 1037 -1.81 43.60 -25.94
CA GLU A 1037 -2.82 44.48 -25.33
C GLU A 1037 -2.55 45.98 -25.53
N THR A 1038 -1.27 46.39 -25.53
CA THR A 1038 -0.91 47.82 -25.64
C THR A 1038 -1.06 48.32 -27.08
N LEU A 1039 -0.77 47.46 -28.06
CA LEU A 1039 -0.82 47.79 -29.49
C LEU A 1039 -2.17 47.44 -30.13
N ASP A 1040 -3.09 46.85 -29.37
CA ASP A 1040 -4.33 46.26 -29.87
C ASP A 1040 -4.08 45.32 -31.08
N ASN A 1041 -2.97 44.55 -31.03
CA ASN A 1041 -2.53 43.64 -32.10
C ASN A 1041 -2.32 42.22 -31.55
N PRO A 1042 -3.27 41.28 -31.74
CA PRO A 1042 -3.18 39.92 -31.20
C PRO A 1042 -2.10 39.06 -31.85
N ASP A 1043 -1.66 39.41 -33.06
CA ASP A 1043 -0.69 38.63 -33.85
C ASP A 1043 0.76 39.00 -33.54
N PHE A 1044 1.01 39.95 -32.63
CA PHE A 1044 2.35 40.35 -32.23
C PHE A 1044 3.16 39.16 -31.68
N MET A 1045 4.36 38.93 -32.24
CA MET A 1045 5.30 37.87 -31.87
C MET A 1045 6.69 38.44 -31.59
N MET A 1046 7.22 38.21 -30.39
CA MET A 1046 8.59 38.63 -30.01
C MET A 1046 9.68 38.04 -30.91
N SER A 1047 9.43 36.87 -31.52
CA SER A 1047 10.37 36.18 -32.40
C SER A 1047 10.67 36.93 -33.70
N GLU A 1048 9.81 37.86 -34.11
CA GLU A 1048 9.98 38.66 -35.33
C GLU A 1048 10.87 39.90 -35.08
N TYR A 1049 11.23 40.17 -33.83
CA TYR A 1049 11.99 41.36 -33.44
C TYR A 1049 13.44 40.98 -33.14
N ASN A 1050 14.34 41.43 -34.00
CA ASN A 1050 15.76 41.06 -33.97
C ASN A 1050 16.62 42.13 -33.28
N SER A 1051 17.54 41.72 -32.42
CA SER A 1051 18.50 42.62 -31.75
C SER A 1051 19.88 42.63 -32.41
N PHE A 1052 20.21 41.62 -33.22
CA PHE A 1052 21.49 41.49 -33.92
C PHE A 1052 21.31 40.97 -35.35
N ILE A 1053 21.95 41.64 -36.30
CA ILE A 1053 21.93 41.27 -37.73
C ILE A 1053 23.36 41.11 -38.26
N ILE A 1054 23.53 40.18 -39.21
CA ILE A 1054 24.75 40.03 -40.02
C ILE A 1054 24.40 40.38 -41.46
N VAL A 1055 25.21 41.23 -42.08
CA VAL A 1055 25.05 41.64 -43.47
C VAL A 1055 26.21 41.12 -44.29
N GLU A 1056 25.91 40.52 -45.44
CA GLU A 1056 26.88 40.21 -46.49
C GLU A 1056 26.57 41.07 -47.73
N ALA A 1057 27.48 41.95 -48.11
CA ALA A 1057 27.36 42.78 -49.31
C ALA A 1057 28.44 42.39 -50.32
N ASP A 1058 28.02 42.07 -51.54
CA ASP A 1058 28.90 41.87 -52.69
C ASP A 1058 28.97 43.18 -53.48
N ILE A 1059 30.16 43.77 -53.56
CA ILE A 1059 30.40 45.08 -54.17
C ILE A 1059 31.49 44.93 -55.22
N SER A 1060 31.26 45.44 -56.41
CA SER A 1060 32.22 45.45 -57.50
C SER A 1060 32.74 46.85 -57.80
N MET A 1061 33.95 46.93 -58.35
CA MET A 1061 34.67 48.16 -58.64
C MET A 1061 35.40 48.05 -59.98
N LYS A 1062 35.31 49.10 -60.81
CA LYS A 1062 35.88 49.10 -62.16
C LYS A 1062 37.39 49.37 -62.19
N ALA A 1063 38.14 48.47 -62.84
CA ALA A 1063 39.57 48.67 -63.16
C ALA A 1063 39.74 49.67 -64.33
N ILE A 1064 40.68 50.61 -64.19
CA ILE A 1064 40.93 51.67 -65.21
C ILE A 1064 42.09 51.28 -66.12
N PHE A 1065 43.21 50.81 -65.56
CA PHE A 1065 44.45 50.57 -66.28
C PHE A 1065 44.75 49.08 -66.51
N ILE A 1066 44.18 48.18 -65.70
CA ILE A 1066 44.35 46.73 -65.89
C ILE A 1066 43.61 46.28 -67.17
N PRO A 1067 44.31 45.71 -68.17
CA PRO A 1067 43.71 45.22 -69.41
C PRO A 1067 42.74 44.06 -69.18
N SER A 1068 41.70 43.95 -70.00
CA SER A 1068 40.65 42.92 -69.87
C SER A 1068 41.17 41.48 -69.88
N PHE A 1069 42.24 41.17 -70.62
CA PHE A 1069 42.84 39.84 -70.69
C PHE A 1069 43.62 39.42 -69.42
N LEU A 1070 43.94 40.37 -68.52
CA LEU A 1070 44.57 40.10 -67.22
C LEU A 1070 43.56 40.12 -66.07
N ARG A 1071 42.27 40.37 -66.33
CA ARG A 1071 41.21 40.36 -65.31
C ARG A 1071 40.72 38.92 -65.12
N GLY A 1072 40.81 38.42 -63.89
CA GLY A 1072 40.11 37.21 -63.47
C GLY A 1072 38.67 37.53 -63.06
N GLU A 1073 37.83 36.50 -62.86
CA GLU A 1073 36.42 36.68 -62.44
C GLU A 1073 36.24 37.45 -61.12
N GLN A 1074 37.27 37.46 -60.27
CA GLN A 1074 37.28 38.13 -58.97
C GLN A 1074 37.93 39.52 -59.00
N THR A 1075 38.41 40.01 -60.16
CA THR A 1075 39.13 41.28 -60.22
C THR A 1075 38.19 42.46 -59.93
N GLY A 1076 38.44 43.14 -58.81
CA GLY A 1076 37.66 44.31 -58.38
C GLY A 1076 36.36 43.97 -57.64
N ARG A 1077 36.14 42.72 -57.24
CA ARG A 1077 34.98 42.32 -56.40
C ARG A 1077 35.38 42.21 -54.94
N PHE A 1078 34.53 42.72 -54.06
CA PHE A 1078 34.68 42.72 -52.62
C PHE A 1078 33.46 42.06 -51.99
N LYS A 1079 33.68 41.01 -51.20
CA LYS A 1079 32.64 40.44 -50.34
C LYS A 1079 32.85 40.94 -48.93
N ILE A 1080 31.91 41.74 -48.42
CA ILE A 1080 32.00 42.38 -47.11
C ILE A 1080 30.96 41.77 -46.19
N ARG A 1081 31.42 41.13 -45.11
CA ARG A 1081 30.56 40.61 -44.05
C ARG A 1081 30.71 41.46 -42.80
N TRP A 1082 29.61 41.98 -42.26
CA TRP A 1082 29.61 42.79 -41.04
C TRP A 1082 28.42 42.44 -40.14
N GLY A 1083 28.68 42.21 -38.85
CA GLY A 1083 27.65 41.98 -37.84
C GLY A 1083 27.51 43.18 -36.92
N TYR A 1084 26.29 43.57 -36.61
CA TYR A 1084 26.01 44.67 -35.68
C TYR A 1084 24.68 44.43 -34.97
N GLY A 1085 24.62 44.80 -33.70
CA GLY A 1085 23.41 44.77 -32.87
C GLY A 1085 23.44 45.92 -31.87
N TYR A 1086 22.34 46.06 -31.15
CA TYR A 1086 22.13 47.18 -30.22
C TYR A 1086 23.07 47.18 -29.00
#